data_AF-A0AAW9Q785-F1
#
_entry.id   AF-A0AAW9Q785-F1
#
_cell.length_a   1.000
_cell.length_b   1.000
_cell.length_c   1.000
_cell.angle_alpha   90.00
_cell.angle_beta   90.00
_cell.angle_gamma   90.00
#
_symmetry.space_group_name_H-M   'P 1'
#
loop_
_entity.id
_entity.type
_entity.pdbx_description
1 polymer ?
#
loop_
_entity_poly.entity_id
_entity_poly.type
_entity_poly.pdbx_seq_one_letter_code
_entity_poly.pdbx_strand_id
1 'polypeptide(L)'
;MKFNPILSSLIAIAAMTTPTIMFGAAADLNACCTPADKDQPKVGGNLGNQSYSALNQINRSNISNLGAAWMTSMSEAAVTTPTPGPGAARSGQQTTPIVVDGVIYLDTPAGGVAAVDGATGAVKWKWQPTTADSGFGTNGTRRGVSVGDGKVFTLAAGGRVVALDKNTGAQVWVSQPRGPGDATLGGIAKGATVYHDGMVYIGTNDGNRGSAFAVKSSDGSIVWSFYGGAEPGRVVTDVNGVTTDAGATWGPLQANGLSCAVTGGVTPWIHGSIDPELGMAYYTFGNVRSCGSSQDGQQRPGDNLFGNSVVALDLKTGAYKWHFQSIRHDIWDMDNVHPPVLADVNVNGQQRKALYYGSKSAMTFVLDRTNGKSITGVVEKGRPQDSRQHTPATQKFPAQGMWLPECVVWERLGTDNIPGDPWRGVPNYNGYQPDASGNLVYNDTNYLDVDKPYVTYPSDYGANHRKGCMYDPHFDYPVLSTTTQNGGADWSNHGYSPRTNLVYIPYGVANVAHYRSAGSNGLRALGEYQTGGVVALNASTNEVVWRNHLGLDAAHGQSPLITAGDVLFVGQPDGMFYALDAVDGKTLWRFQTNGDVEGGAVTYTIGSTQYVAVLGQGDKLWAFKLGGSYKTATGSSEAPTPAPFVVRRAVSGSAVEGSTVNNTVYLARANQTTDTAASADSIATNGMSPTHMRVPVGTTVTFLNPGSAQFPVAPNTKVHCATQFFEGLFNPKLAPGESFQYKFTKEGEYFYNDCTDPRPTGKIVAYHEPQDMPGALQFVPNILNLRPANGVFTSVQGLVTAMFKVPAGYTLDGSVQLKTPLSTTLFPAVTAKMTSDGKTLIATFDKALIDNNLPMGDAVPVTVTANFMNGGAQKQLSSTANVRVVK
;
A
#
# COMPACT_ATOMS: atom_id res chain seq x y z
N MET A 1 -5.58 -23.93 -87.69
CA MET A 1 -5.24 -22.50 -87.90
C MET A 1 -5.15 -21.82 -86.56
N LYS A 2 -4.08 -21.04 -86.34
CA LYS A 2 -3.95 -20.06 -85.25
C LYS A 2 -5.10 -19.04 -85.34
N PHE A 3 -5.50 -18.43 -84.24
CA PHE A 3 -5.30 -16.98 -84.03
C PHE A 3 -5.80 -16.56 -82.63
N ASN A 4 -4.90 -15.90 -81.91
CA ASN A 4 -5.12 -15.19 -80.66
C ASN A 4 -5.72 -13.81 -80.97
N PRO A 5 -6.60 -13.23 -80.13
CA PRO A 5 -7.11 -11.89 -80.34
C PRO A 5 -6.30 -10.83 -79.58
N ILE A 6 -6.19 -9.68 -80.21
CA ILE A 6 -5.90 -8.37 -79.60
C ILE A 6 -7.24 -7.63 -79.57
N LEU A 7 -7.61 -6.98 -78.47
CA LEU A 7 -8.12 -5.61 -78.52
C LEU A 7 -8.06 -4.92 -77.15
N SER A 8 -7.45 -3.76 -77.16
CA SER A 8 -7.26 -2.83 -76.05
C SER A 8 -8.49 -1.94 -75.84
N SER A 9 -8.73 -1.51 -74.60
CA SER A 9 -9.40 -0.24 -74.29
C SER A 9 -9.00 0.23 -72.87
N LEU A 10 -8.60 1.50 -72.76
CA LEU A 10 -8.13 2.16 -71.55
C LEU A 10 -9.25 2.31 -70.49
N ILE A 11 -8.89 2.17 -69.21
CA ILE A 11 -9.64 2.69 -68.06
C ILE A 11 -8.68 3.54 -67.22
N ALA A 12 -9.08 4.79 -66.94
CA ALA A 12 -8.37 5.72 -66.08
C ALA A 12 -8.53 5.32 -64.60
N ILE A 13 -7.42 5.22 -63.86
CA ILE A 13 -7.42 4.97 -62.41
C ILE A 13 -7.31 6.32 -61.69
N ALA A 14 -8.35 6.67 -60.94
CA ALA A 14 -8.30 7.73 -59.93
C ALA A 14 -7.70 7.14 -58.64
N ALA A 15 -6.54 7.63 -58.22
CA ALA A 15 -5.92 7.26 -56.96
C ALA A 15 -6.64 7.98 -55.80
N MET A 16 -7.37 7.23 -54.97
CA MET A 16 -7.84 7.71 -53.67
C MET A 16 -6.69 7.65 -52.68
N THR A 17 -6.12 8.81 -52.32
CA THR A 17 -5.21 8.95 -51.19
C THR A 17 -6.03 9.02 -49.91
N THR A 18 -6.08 7.95 -49.13
CA THR A 18 -6.55 8.00 -47.73
C THR A 18 -5.50 8.73 -46.88
N PRO A 19 -5.87 9.75 -46.09
CA PRO A 19 -4.92 10.43 -45.22
C PRO A 19 -4.50 9.47 -44.10
N THR A 20 -3.21 9.17 -44.05
CA THR A 20 -2.61 8.44 -42.92
C THR A 20 -2.48 9.42 -41.75
N ILE A 21 -3.30 9.24 -40.72
CA ILE A 21 -3.12 9.96 -39.45
C ILE A 21 -1.89 9.33 -38.77
N MET A 22 -0.75 10.02 -38.79
CA MET A 22 0.40 9.62 -38.00
C MET A 22 0.11 9.93 -36.53
N PHE A 23 -0.08 8.90 -35.71
CA PHE A 23 -0.04 9.04 -34.26
C PHE A 23 1.42 9.23 -33.85
N GLY A 24 1.73 10.32 -33.12
CA GLY A 24 3.06 10.52 -32.55
C GLY A 24 3.42 9.41 -31.54
N ALA A 25 4.71 9.09 -31.44
CA ALA A 25 5.20 8.10 -30.48
C ALA A 25 5.02 8.60 -29.03
N ALA A 26 4.85 7.69 -28.07
CA ALA A 26 4.63 8.07 -26.67
C ALA A 26 5.80 8.89 -26.06
N ALA A 27 7.02 8.76 -26.60
CA ALA A 27 8.19 9.51 -26.16
C ALA A 27 8.02 11.05 -26.27
N ASP A 28 7.24 11.53 -27.24
CA ASP A 28 7.12 12.97 -27.51
C ASP A 28 6.09 13.67 -26.60
N LEU A 29 5.28 12.92 -25.84
CA LEU A 29 4.30 13.45 -24.87
C LEU A 29 3.48 14.66 -25.38
N ASN A 30 2.97 14.59 -26.60
CA ASN A 30 2.26 15.72 -27.24
C ASN A 30 0.79 15.88 -26.83
N ALA A 31 0.20 14.87 -26.17
CA ALA A 31 -1.18 14.88 -25.70
C ALA A 31 -1.27 14.27 -24.29
N CYS A 32 -2.31 14.63 -23.53
CA CYS A 32 -2.54 14.05 -22.21
C CYS A 32 -2.58 12.53 -22.26
N CYS A 33 -3.33 12.03 -23.24
CA CYS A 33 -4.00 10.75 -23.12
C CYS A 33 -3.64 9.78 -24.25
N THR A 34 -2.53 10.03 -24.95
CA THR A 34 -1.92 9.03 -25.84
C THR A 34 -1.41 7.88 -24.98
N PRO A 35 -1.86 6.62 -25.18
CA PRO A 35 -1.33 5.48 -24.43
C PRO A 35 0.18 5.36 -24.55
N ALA A 36 0.83 4.86 -23.49
CA ALA A 36 2.23 4.46 -23.60
C ALA A 36 2.38 3.33 -24.63
N ASP A 37 3.53 3.24 -25.28
CA ASP A 37 3.80 2.26 -26.33
C ASP A 37 5.12 1.52 -26.04
N LYS A 38 6.08 1.55 -26.98
CA LYS A 38 7.45 1.14 -26.73
C LYS A 38 8.15 2.01 -25.68
N ASP A 39 7.66 3.23 -25.46
CA ASP A 39 8.20 4.17 -24.49
C ASP A 39 7.16 4.58 -23.44
N GLN A 40 7.66 4.85 -22.24
CA GLN A 40 6.96 5.43 -21.10
C GLN A 40 7.94 6.40 -20.42
N PRO A 41 7.99 7.68 -20.82
CA PRO A 41 9.03 8.64 -20.42
C PRO A 41 8.84 9.26 -19.02
N LYS A 42 7.76 8.91 -18.32
CA LYS A 42 7.46 9.38 -16.96
C LYS A 42 6.67 8.33 -16.17
N VAL A 43 6.67 8.50 -14.85
CA VAL A 43 5.74 7.80 -13.94
C VAL A 43 4.30 8.07 -14.39
N GLY A 44 3.40 7.10 -14.28
CA GLY A 44 1.99 7.25 -14.69
C GLY A 44 1.72 7.07 -16.20
N GLY A 45 2.70 6.64 -17.00
CA GLY A 45 2.49 6.33 -18.42
C GLY A 45 2.64 7.56 -19.32
N ASN A 46 1.58 8.37 -19.40
CA ASN A 46 1.45 9.54 -20.26
C ASN A 46 1.16 10.80 -19.43
N LEU A 47 1.05 11.98 -20.05
CA LEU A 47 0.81 13.24 -19.33
C LEU A 47 -0.50 13.25 -18.51
N GLY A 48 -1.48 12.42 -18.87
CA GLY A 48 -2.75 12.24 -18.18
C GLY A 48 -2.72 11.22 -17.05
N ASN A 49 -1.56 10.64 -16.71
CA ASN A 49 -1.38 9.66 -15.63
C ASN A 49 -2.23 8.38 -15.77
N GLN A 50 -2.55 7.94 -16.98
CA GLN A 50 -3.46 6.80 -17.17
C GLN A 50 -2.84 5.44 -16.81
N SER A 51 -1.52 5.35 -16.65
CA SER A 51 -0.80 4.09 -16.40
C SER A 51 -1.22 2.95 -17.36
N TYR A 52 -1.50 3.33 -18.61
CA TYR A 52 -2.04 2.47 -19.65
C TYR A 52 -1.11 2.40 -20.86
N SER A 53 -0.87 1.18 -21.33
CA SER A 53 -0.08 0.89 -22.53
C SER A 53 -0.93 0.29 -23.65
N ALA A 54 -0.71 0.74 -24.88
CA ALA A 54 -1.30 0.17 -26.09
C ALA A 54 -0.71 -1.20 -26.46
N LEU A 55 0.36 -1.66 -25.79
CA LEU A 55 0.96 -2.96 -26.05
C LEU A 55 0.03 -4.10 -25.62
N ASN A 56 -0.04 -5.16 -26.42
CA ASN A 56 -0.96 -6.29 -26.23
C ASN A 56 -0.36 -7.66 -26.57
N GLN A 57 0.96 -7.74 -26.81
CA GLN A 57 1.62 -9.02 -27.08
C GLN A 57 1.45 -9.95 -25.88
N ILE A 58 1.60 -9.42 -24.67
CA ILE A 58 1.19 -10.06 -23.43
C ILE A 58 -0.30 -9.78 -23.21
N ASN A 59 -1.10 -10.84 -23.08
CA ASN A 59 -2.54 -10.74 -22.91
C ASN A 59 -3.11 -11.97 -22.17
N ARG A 60 -4.41 -11.95 -21.88
CA ARG A 60 -5.12 -13.00 -21.13
C ARG A 60 -4.88 -14.43 -21.64
N SER A 61 -4.72 -14.62 -22.94
CA SER A 61 -4.58 -15.96 -23.53
C SER A 61 -3.18 -16.56 -23.38
N ASN A 62 -2.15 -15.72 -23.17
CA ASN A 62 -0.76 -16.14 -23.18
C ASN A 62 0.05 -15.68 -21.96
N ILE A 63 -0.55 -14.95 -21.02
CA ILE A 63 0.08 -14.48 -19.78
C ILE A 63 0.67 -15.61 -18.95
N SER A 64 0.14 -16.83 -19.08
CA SER A 64 0.69 -18.05 -18.48
C SER A 64 2.11 -18.39 -18.96
N ASN A 65 2.52 -17.90 -20.14
CA ASN A 65 3.88 -18.04 -20.67
C ASN A 65 4.83 -16.92 -20.23
N LEU A 66 4.39 -16.01 -19.37
CA LEU A 66 5.22 -14.93 -18.88
C LEU A 66 6.24 -15.47 -17.86
N GLY A 67 7.52 -15.19 -18.11
CA GLY A 67 8.61 -15.58 -17.22
C GLY A 67 9.67 -14.50 -17.13
N ALA A 68 10.52 -14.58 -16.10
CA ALA A 68 11.62 -13.64 -15.91
C ALA A 68 12.59 -13.71 -17.11
N ALA A 69 12.94 -12.56 -17.67
CA ALA A 69 13.92 -12.40 -18.72
C ALA A 69 15.32 -12.17 -18.14
N TRP A 70 15.40 -11.35 -17.10
CA TRP A 70 16.62 -11.00 -16.37
C TRP A 70 16.27 -10.35 -15.02
N MET A 71 17.26 -10.26 -14.13
CA MET A 71 17.18 -9.51 -12.87
C MET A 71 18.52 -8.84 -12.59
N THR A 72 18.48 -7.58 -12.16
CA THR A 72 19.67 -6.79 -11.84
C THR A 72 19.58 -6.19 -10.43
N SER A 73 20.66 -6.33 -9.66
CA SER A 73 20.84 -5.73 -8.34
C SER A 73 21.38 -4.30 -8.45
N MET A 74 20.57 -3.29 -8.17
CA MET A 74 20.93 -1.88 -8.34
C MET A 74 22.01 -1.42 -7.36
N SER A 75 22.04 -2.00 -6.17
CA SER A 75 23.05 -1.72 -5.14
C SER A 75 24.44 -2.25 -5.52
N GLU A 76 24.52 -3.40 -6.20
CA GLU A 76 25.79 -4.01 -6.62
C GLU A 76 26.42 -3.33 -7.85
N ALA A 77 25.60 -2.65 -8.66
CA ALA A 77 26.10 -1.95 -9.84
C ALA A 77 27.04 -0.79 -9.48
N ALA A 78 28.19 -0.76 -10.16
CA ALA A 78 29.22 0.26 -9.97
C ALA A 78 28.69 1.66 -10.34
N VAL A 79 29.08 2.65 -9.55
CA VAL A 79 28.83 4.06 -9.85
C VAL A 79 29.78 4.50 -10.96
N THR A 80 29.26 5.07 -12.04
CA THR A 80 30.05 5.49 -13.21
C THR A 80 30.35 6.99 -13.22
N THR A 81 29.69 7.77 -12.35
CA THR A 81 29.84 9.23 -12.21
C THR A 81 29.61 9.64 -10.73
N PRO A 82 30.35 10.62 -10.18
CA PRO A 82 31.27 10.49 -9.03
C PRO A 82 30.70 10.21 -7.62
N THR A 83 31.58 9.66 -6.75
CA THR A 83 31.44 9.42 -5.28
C THR A 83 32.74 9.84 -4.55
N PRO A 84 32.77 10.13 -3.21
CA PRO A 84 32.75 9.04 -2.22
C PRO A 84 31.84 9.29 -0.98
N GLY A 85 31.12 8.24 -0.61
CA GLY A 85 30.47 8.04 0.69
C GLY A 85 29.97 6.58 0.76
N PRO A 86 30.16 5.87 1.89
CA PRO A 86 29.72 4.48 2.02
C PRO A 86 28.19 4.40 1.90
N GLY A 87 27.72 3.44 1.10
CA GLY A 87 26.30 3.22 0.86
C GLY A 87 25.54 3.02 2.17
N ALA A 88 24.51 3.83 2.36
CA ALA A 88 23.52 3.56 3.40
C ALA A 88 22.76 2.27 3.07
N ALA A 89 22.27 1.60 4.11
CA ALA A 89 21.49 0.37 3.99
C ALA A 89 20.19 0.57 3.19
N ARG A 90 19.71 -0.53 2.61
CA ARG A 90 18.43 -0.68 1.91
C ARG A 90 17.32 0.06 2.65
N SER A 91 16.64 1.01 2.00
CA SER A 91 15.46 1.67 2.58
C SER A 91 14.43 1.99 1.50
N GLY A 92 13.15 1.94 1.90
CA GLY A 92 11.92 1.97 1.10
C GLY A 92 11.93 2.94 -0.07
N GLN A 93 12.34 2.41 -1.23
CA GLN A 93 12.40 3.11 -2.50
C GLN A 93 11.07 2.94 -3.22
N GLN A 94 10.42 4.05 -3.57
CA GLN A 94 9.05 4.10 -4.10
C GLN A 94 9.01 4.39 -5.60
N THR A 95 10.17 4.29 -6.26
CA THR A 95 10.33 4.65 -7.67
C THR A 95 9.52 3.73 -8.57
N THR A 96 8.80 4.32 -9.51
CA THR A 96 8.27 3.59 -10.67
C THR A 96 9.29 3.72 -11.81
N PRO A 97 9.88 2.62 -12.31
CA PRO A 97 10.78 2.69 -13.46
C PRO A 97 10.08 3.27 -14.69
N ILE A 98 10.85 3.96 -15.54
CA ILE A 98 10.37 4.52 -16.81
C ILE A 98 11.25 3.98 -17.94
N VAL A 99 10.75 3.96 -19.18
CA VAL A 99 11.53 3.48 -20.34
C VAL A 99 11.49 4.47 -21.49
N VAL A 100 12.66 4.79 -22.05
CA VAL A 100 12.77 5.55 -23.31
C VAL A 100 13.87 4.92 -24.17
N ASP A 101 13.56 4.68 -25.44
CA ASP A 101 14.49 4.10 -26.42
C ASP A 101 15.06 2.74 -25.96
N GLY A 102 14.25 1.93 -25.28
CA GLY A 102 14.66 0.63 -24.73
C GLY A 102 15.59 0.70 -23.51
N VAL A 103 15.83 1.89 -22.95
CA VAL A 103 16.61 2.10 -21.73
C VAL A 103 15.65 2.38 -20.58
N ILE A 104 15.76 1.60 -19.50
CA ILE A 104 15.04 1.81 -18.25
C ILE A 104 15.79 2.84 -17.41
N TYR A 105 15.09 3.84 -16.87
CA TYR A 105 15.60 4.79 -15.90
C TYR A 105 14.82 4.71 -14.59
N LEU A 106 15.53 4.77 -13.47
CA LEU A 106 14.94 4.67 -12.14
C LEU A 106 15.82 5.30 -11.05
N ASP A 107 15.22 5.67 -9.93
CA ASP A 107 15.97 6.00 -8.72
C ASP A 107 16.56 4.72 -8.09
N THR A 108 17.69 4.86 -7.38
CA THR A 108 18.39 3.75 -6.74
C THR A 108 18.26 3.79 -5.21
N PRO A 109 18.44 2.67 -4.47
CA PRO A 109 18.35 2.64 -3.01
C PRO A 109 19.23 3.66 -2.27
N ALA A 110 20.35 4.04 -2.87
CA ALA A 110 21.31 4.97 -2.28
C ALA A 110 20.98 6.45 -2.57
N GLY A 111 19.86 6.76 -3.22
CA GLY A 111 19.47 8.15 -3.51
C GLY A 111 20.07 8.74 -4.79
N GLY A 112 20.51 7.91 -5.74
CA GLY A 112 20.97 8.28 -7.09
C GLY A 112 20.02 7.82 -8.21
N VAL A 113 20.48 7.81 -9.46
CA VAL A 113 19.73 7.38 -10.66
C VAL A 113 20.54 6.36 -11.45
N ALA A 114 19.89 5.34 -12.00
CA ALA A 114 20.52 4.38 -12.91
C ALA A 114 19.83 4.35 -14.27
N ALA A 115 20.61 4.07 -15.30
CA ALA A 115 20.12 3.66 -16.62
C ALA A 115 20.48 2.21 -16.88
N VAL A 116 19.50 1.42 -17.30
CA VAL A 116 19.61 -0.03 -17.50
C VAL A 116 19.14 -0.38 -18.90
N ASP A 117 19.91 -1.18 -19.62
CA ASP A 117 19.50 -1.75 -20.90
C ASP A 117 18.29 -2.68 -20.69
N GLY A 118 17.16 -2.37 -21.32
CA GLY A 118 15.91 -3.12 -21.09
C GLY A 118 15.93 -4.55 -21.64
N ALA A 119 16.82 -4.88 -22.59
CA ALA A 119 16.88 -6.22 -23.16
C ALA A 119 17.68 -7.17 -22.27
N THR A 120 18.74 -6.65 -21.65
CA THR A 120 19.78 -7.45 -20.99
C THR A 120 19.85 -7.26 -19.48
N GLY A 121 19.28 -6.16 -18.96
CA GLY A 121 19.45 -5.77 -17.55
C GLY A 121 20.81 -5.14 -17.26
N ALA A 122 21.67 -4.92 -18.26
CA ALA A 122 22.99 -4.35 -18.05
C ALA A 122 22.89 -2.88 -17.62
N VAL A 123 23.51 -2.51 -16.50
CA VAL A 123 23.57 -1.11 -16.07
C VAL A 123 24.51 -0.34 -16.99
N LYS A 124 23.97 0.64 -17.72
CA LYS A 124 24.72 1.48 -18.66
C LYS A 124 25.50 2.56 -17.93
N TRP A 125 24.84 3.21 -16.98
CA TRP A 125 25.45 4.19 -16.09
C TRP A 125 24.67 4.28 -14.79
N LYS A 126 25.34 4.75 -13.74
CA LYS A 126 24.75 5.06 -12.44
C LYS A 126 25.33 6.37 -11.93
N TRP A 127 24.44 7.31 -11.65
CA TRP A 127 24.72 8.61 -11.08
C TRP A 127 24.38 8.62 -9.60
N GLN A 128 25.27 9.22 -8.80
CA GLN A 128 25.10 9.38 -7.36
C GLN A 128 25.45 10.83 -6.98
N PRO A 129 24.62 11.52 -6.17
CA PRO A 129 24.98 12.86 -5.68
C PRO A 129 26.12 12.78 -4.65
N THR A 130 27.14 13.63 -4.78
CA THR A 130 28.31 13.66 -3.88
C THR A 130 28.02 14.46 -2.59
N THR A 131 28.35 13.92 -1.42
CA THR A 131 28.13 14.59 -0.12
C THR A 131 29.27 15.49 0.35
N ALA A 132 30.51 15.30 -0.14
CA ALA A 132 31.68 15.97 0.44
C ALA A 132 32.04 17.33 -0.19
N ASP A 133 31.89 17.50 -1.52
CA ASP A 133 32.45 18.69 -2.22
C ASP A 133 31.46 19.48 -3.10
N SER A 134 30.25 18.96 -3.40
CA SER A 134 29.27 19.61 -4.30
C SER A 134 28.09 20.31 -3.61
N GLY A 135 27.91 20.12 -2.30
CA GLY A 135 26.86 20.76 -1.50
C GLY A 135 25.45 20.16 -1.59
N PHE A 136 25.25 19.02 -2.27
CA PHE A 136 23.95 18.33 -2.32
C PHE A 136 24.06 16.81 -2.28
N GLY A 137 23.68 16.21 -1.16
CA GLY A 137 23.79 14.77 -0.88
C GLY A 137 22.63 13.90 -1.38
N THR A 138 22.63 12.66 -0.91
CA THR A 138 21.61 11.64 -1.21
C THR A 138 20.26 12.00 -0.61
N ASN A 139 19.20 11.69 -1.34
CA ASN A 139 17.86 11.70 -0.78
C ASN A 139 17.39 10.27 -0.48
N GLY A 140 16.56 10.10 0.54
CA GLY A 140 15.98 8.80 0.90
C GLY A 140 14.94 8.34 -0.13
N THR A 141 13.70 8.10 0.33
CA THR A 141 12.56 7.69 -0.51
C THR A 141 12.30 8.66 -1.67
N ARG A 142 12.19 8.11 -2.90
CA ARG A 142 11.95 8.85 -4.15
C ARG A 142 10.87 8.12 -4.96
N ARG A 143 10.17 8.81 -5.87
CA ARG A 143 9.00 8.23 -6.58
C ARG A 143 9.15 8.10 -8.08
N GLY A 144 10.25 8.59 -8.64
CA GLY A 144 10.57 8.42 -10.05
C GLY A 144 11.17 9.65 -10.70
N VAL A 145 11.68 9.41 -11.90
CA VAL A 145 12.29 10.40 -12.80
C VAL A 145 11.40 10.65 -14.02
N SER A 146 11.77 11.64 -14.82
CA SER A 146 11.22 11.86 -16.16
C SER A 146 12.34 12.06 -17.18
N VAL A 147 12.05 11.77 -18.44
CA VAL A 147 12.99 11.93 -19.56
C VAL A 147 12.44 12.93 -20.58
N GLY A 148 13.32 13.79 -21.09
CA GLY A 148 13.00 14.80 -22.10
C GLY A 148 14.21 15.65 -22.48
N ASP A 149 14.21 16.25 -23.68
CA ASP A 149 15.33 17.08 -24.17
C ASP A 149 16.71 16.39 -24.07
N GLY A 150 16.76 15.07 -24.29
CA GLY A 150 17.99 14.28 -24.15
C GLY A 150 18.49 14.14 -22.71
N LYS A 151 17.68 14.47 -21.70
CA LYS A 151 18.05 14.47 -20.29
C LYS A 151 17.13 13.59 -19.45
N VAL A 152 17.64 13.15 -18.30
CA VAL A 152 16.88 12.56 -17.20
C VAL A 152 16.78 13.62 -16.09
N PHE A 153 15.57 13.93 -15.64
CA PHE A 153 15.33 14.90 -14.58
C PHE A 153 15.03 14.21 -13.27
N THR A 154 15.72 14.62 -12.22
CA THR A 154 15.65 13.99 -10.90
C THR A 154 15.82 15.04 -9.79
N LEU A 155 15.57 14.65 -8.54
CA LEU A 155 15.63 15.53 -7.36
C LEU A 155 16.85 15.20 -6.48
N ALA A 156 17.25 16.07 -5.57
CA ALA A 156 18.35 15.79 -4.64
C ALA A 156 18.21 16.58 -3.33
N ALA A 157 19.05 16.25 -2.34
CA ALA A 157 19.00 16.89 -1.03
C ALA A 157 19.24 18.41 -1.10
N GLY A 158 18.68 19.13 -0.13
CA GLY A 158 18.74 20.60 -0.09
C GLY A 158 17.80 21.29 -1.09
N GLY A 159 16.79 20.59 -1.60
CA GLY A 159 15.78 21.21 -2.47
C GLY A 159 16.26 21.42 -3.91
N ARG A 160 17.05 20.48 -4.44
CA ARG A 160 17.67 20.63 -5.75
C ARG A 160 17.02 19.79 -6.84
N VAL A 161 16.94 20.38 -8.02
CA VAL A 161 16.56 19.73 -9.27
C VAL A 161 17.84 19.48 -10.06
N VAL A 162 17.97 18.29 -10.63
CA VAL A 162 19.16 17.83 -11.34
C VAL A 162 18.75 17.35 -12.72
N ALA A 163 19.50 17.75 -13.74
CA ALA A 163 19.42 17.17 -15.06
C ALA A 163 20.69 16.39 -15.38
N LEU A 164 20.51 15.16 -15.85
CA LEU A 164 21.57 14.26 -16.28
C LEU A 164 21.43 14.02 -17.77
N ASP A 165 22.55 13.92 -18.49
CA ASP A 165 22.53 13.47 -19.88
C ASP A 165 21.99 12.03 -19.95
N LYS A 166 20.98 11.77 -20.79
CA LYS A 166 20.28 10.47 -20.80
C LYS A 166 21.17 9.30 -21.20
N ASN A 167 22.24 9.56 -21.95
CA ASN A 167 23.10 8.53 -22.52
C ASN A 167 24.29 8.19 -21.61
N THR A 168 24.80 9.18 -20.89
CA THR A 168 26.06 9.06 -20.13
C THR A 168 25.87 9.16 -18.61
N GLY A 169 24.74 9.70 -18.15
CA GLY A 169 24.51 10.01 -16.73
C GLY A 169 25.31 11.21 -16.22
N ALA A 170 26.05 11.90 -17.11
CA ALA A 170 26.80 13.09 -16.74
C ALA A 170 25.85 14.21 -16.29
N GLN A 171 26.15 14.86 -15.18
CA GLN A 171 25.41 16.01 -14.70
C GLN A 171 25.50 17.17 -15.71
N VAL A 172 24.35 17.59 -16.25
CA VAL A 172 24.25 18.75 -17.16
C VAL A 172 24.13 20.03 -16.34
N TRP A 173 23.18 20.06 -15.39
CA TRP A 173 22.99 21.19 -14.48
C TRP A 173 22.36 20.74 -13.17
N VAL A 174 22.53 21.57 -12.15
CA VAL A 174 21.88 21.47 -10.83
C VAL A 174 21.36 22.84 -10.48
N SER A 175 20.10 22.91 -10.09
CA SER A 175 19.45 24.15 -9.66
C SER A 175 18.84 23.94 -8.28
N GLN A 176 18.80 25.01 -7.47
CA GLN A 176 18.06 25.06 -6.21
C GLN A 176 16.98 26.15 -6.35
N PRO A 177 15.83 25.85 -6.97
CA PRO A 177 14.83 26.84 -7.30
C PRO A 177 14.26 27.52 -6.04
N ARG A 178 13.97 28.82 -6.16
CA ARG A 178 13.42 29.66 -5.10
C ARG A 178 12.20 30.38 -5.64
N GLY A 179 11.17 30.52 -4.81
CA GLY A 179 9.96 31.24 -5.17
C GLY A 179 10.16 32.77 -5.14
N PRO A 180 9.10 33.55 -5.42
CA PRO A 180 9.13 35.00 -5.32
C PRO A 180 9.66 35.47 -3.96
N GLY A 181 10.48 36.52 -3.97
CA GLY A 181 11.09 37.07 -2.74
C GLY A 181 12.10 36.14 -2.05
N ASP A 182 12.71 35.22 -2.81
CA ASP A 182 13.57 34.15 -2.29
C ASP A 182 12.85 33.21 -1.30
N ALA A 183 11.55 33.01 -1.45
CA ALA A 183 10.80 32.11 -0.57
C ALA A 183 11.18 30.63 -0.83
N THR A 184 11.17 29.82 0.25
CA THR A 184 11.30 28.35 0.14
C THR A 184 10.07 27.78 -0.57
N LEU A 185 10.25 26.89 -1.53
CA LEU A 185 9.13 26.24 -2.24
C LEU A 185 8.47 25.10 -1.43
N GLY A 186 9.13 24.59 -0.40
CA GLY A 186 8.81 23.34 0.29
C GLY A 186 9.93 22.31 0.10
N GLY A 187 9.79 21.12 0.71
CA GLY A 187 10.70 20.01 0.39
C GLY A 187 10.37 19.43 -0.99
N ILE A 188 11.33 18.85 -1.71
CA ILE A 188 11.06 18.17 -2.99
C ILE A 188 11.68 16.77 -3.02
N ALA A 189 12.05 16.27 -1.86
CA ALA A 189 12.80 15.04 -1.69
C ALA A 189 12.11 13.79 -2.25
N LYS A 190 10.79 13.72 -2.10
CA LYS A 190 10.00 12.51 -2.34
C LYS A 190 9.20 12.57 -3.65
N GLY A 191 9.14 13.74 -4.30
CA GLY A 191 8.35 13.94 -5.52
C GLY A 191 8.88 13.15 -6.72
N ALA A 192 8.04 13.02 -7.75
CA ALA A 192 8.46 12.60 -9.08
C ALA A 192 8.44 13.80 -10.02
N THR A 193 9.36 13.86 -10.98
CA THR A 193 9.40 14.93 -11.99
C THR A 193 8.50 14.61 -13.18
N VAL A 194 7.98 15.65 -13.83
CA VAL A 194 7.28 15.52 -15.13
C VAL A 194 7.94 16.47 -16.11
N TYR A 195 8.31 15.97 -17.28
CA TYR A 195 8.84 16.80 -18.37
C TYR A 195 7.77 17.01 -19.45
N HIS A 196 7.65 18.23 -19.96
CA HIS A 196 6.89 18.55 -21.18
C HIS A 196 7.37 19.87 -21.77
N ASP A 197 7.56 19.92 -23.10
CA ASP A 197 7.82 21.13 -23.89
C ASP A 197 8.82 22.12 -23.26
N GLY A 198 10.03 21.65 -22.96
CA GLY A 198 11.10 22.50 -22.41
C GLY A 198 10.93 22.87 -20.93
N MET A 199 9.95 22.30 -20.22
CA MET A 199 9.70 22.53 -18.80
C MET A 199 9.72 21.23 -17.99
N VAL A 200 10.16 21.34 -16.75
CA VAL A 200 10.11 20.29 -15.74
C VAL A 200 9.21 20.75 -14.62
N TYR A 201 8.18 19.98 -14.33
CA TYR A 201 7.11 20.25 -13.38
C TYR A 201 7.33 19.41 -12.12
N ILE A 202 7.26 20.05 -10.95
CA ILE A 202 7.57 19.45 -9.65
C ILE A 202 6.50 19.86 -8.63
N GLY A 203 6.04 18.88 -7.86
CA GLY A 203 5.29 19.10 -6.63
C GLY A 203 6.19 18.93 -5.40
N THR A 204 5.95 19.74 -4.36
CA THR A 204 6.73 19.67 -3.11
C THR A 204 6.11 18.71 -2.10
N ASN A 205 6.95 18.10 -1.26
CA ASN A 205 6.60 17.33 -0.08
C ASN A 205 7.12 17.99 1.20
N ASP A 206 6.40 17.80 2.30
CA ASP A 206 6.78 18.31 3.62
C ASP A 206 7.08 19.82 3.66
N GLY A 207 7.29 20.36 4.86
CA GLY A 207 7.62 21.77 5.07
C GLY A 207 6.41 22.66 5.40
N ASN A 208 6.71 23.90 5.77
CA ASN A 208 5.73 24.84 6.32
C ASN A 208 4.68 25.27 5.28
N ARG A 209 5.06 25.42 4.02
CA ARG A 209 4.16 25.79 2.92
C ARG A 209 4.59 25.09 1.65
N GLY A 210 3.74 24.22 1.12
CA GLY A 210 4.00 23.50 -0.12
C GLY A 210 3.68 24.32 -1.35
N SER A 211 4.30 23.96 -2.48
CA SER A 211 4.03 24.52 -3.79
C SER A 211 4.11 23.49 -4.91
N ALA A 212 3.38 23.76 -5.99
CA ALA A 212 3.69 23.21 -7.30
C ALA A 212 4.52 24.26 -8.06
N PHE A 213 5.51 23.85 -8.84
CA PHE A 213 6.33 24.77 -9.60
C PHE A 213 6.88 24.14 -10.87
N ALA A 214 7.34 24.98 -11.80
CA ALA A 214 8.03 24.55 -13.02
C ALA A 214 9.37 25.26 -13.17
N VAL A 215 10.34 24.54 -13.72
CA VAL A 215 11.65 25.05 -14.11
C VAL A 215 11.92 24.77 -15.58
N LYS A 216 12.81 25.53 -16.23
CA LYS A 216 13.24 25.22 -17.60
C LYS A 216 14.09 23.95 -17.63
N SER A 217 13.88 23.11 -18.63
CA SER A 217 14.69 21.92 -18.89
C SER A 217 16.14 22.24 -19.28
N SER A 218 16.37 23.46 -19.80
CA SER A 218 17.67 23.91 -20.31
C SER A 218 18.68 24.21 -19.21
N ASP A 219 18.24 24.86 -18.12
CA ASP A 219 19.13 25.40 -17.09
C ASP A 219 18.58 25.29 -15.65
N GLY A 220 17.35 24.79 -15.46
CA GLY A 220 16.73 24.67 -14.15
C GLY A 220 16.28 26.01 -13.54
N SER A 221 16.24 27.10 -14.32
CA SER A 221 15.67 28.38 -13.86
C SER A 221 14.18 28.26 -13.62
N ILE A 222 13.68 28.84 -12.52
CA ILE A 222 12.26 28.82 -12.18
C ILE A 222 11.44 29.63 -13.20
N VAL A 223 10.30 29.09 -13.60
CA VAL A 223 9.34 29.74 -14.50
C VAL A 223 8.16 30.27 -13.68
N TRP A 224 7.56 29.41 -12.86
CA TRP A 224 6.44 29.76 -12.01
C TRP A 224 6.39 28.87 -10.76
N SER A 225 5.73 29.36 -9.71
CA SER A 225 5.38 28.59 -8.51
C SER A 225 3.98 28.98 -8.02
N PHE A 226 3.21 28.00 -7.57
CA PHE A 226 1.91 28.17 -6.93
C PHE A 226 1.94 27.56 -5.54
N TYR A 227 1.75 28.38 -4.50
CA TYR A 227 1.71 27.91 -3.12
C TYR A 227 0.31 27.41 -2.72
N GLY A 228 0.27 26.27 -2.04
CA GLY A 228 -0.97 25.64 -1.60
C GLY A 228 -1.69 26.44 -0.50
N GLY A 229 -0.97 26.85 0.55
CA GLY A 229 -1.54 27.70 1.59
C GLY A 229 -1.78 29.13 1.10
N ALA A 230 -3.03 29.59 1.04
CA ALA A 230 -3.40 30.92 0.55
C ALA A 230 -3.22 31.99 1.63
N GLU A 231 -2.29 32.92 1.44
CA GLU A 231 -2.08 34.03 2.38
C GLU A 231 -3.27 35.00 2.44
N PRO A 232 -3.43 35.74 3.55
CA PRO A 232 -4.46 36.76 3.68
C PRO A 232 -4.50 37.72 2.48
N GLY A 233 -5.71 37.97 1.96
CA GLY A 233 -5.92 38.81 0.78
C GLY A 233 -5.74 38.11 -0.57
N ARG A 234 -5.41 36.81 -0.61
CA ARG A 234 -5.39 36.03 -1.85
C ARG A 234 -6.81 35.76 -2.35
N VAL A 235 -7.26 36.61 -3.26
CA VAL A 235 -8.52 36.43 -4.01
C VAL A 235 -8.22 35.76 -5.35
N VAL A 236 -9.02 34.77 -5.71
CA VAL A 236 -8.94 34.07 -7.00
C VAL A 236 -10.31 34.05 -7.68
N THR A 237 -10.33 34.12 -9.02
CA THR A 237 -11.55 33.98 -9.82
C THR A 237 -11.35 32.81 -10.77
N ASP A 238 -12.26 31.84 -10.73
CA ASP A 238 -12.17 30.65 -11.56
C ASP A 238 -12.68 30.89 -13.00
N VAL A 239 -12.44 29.92 -13.88
CA VAL A 239 -12.92 29.96 -15.28
C VAL A 239 -14.45 29.96 -15.41
N ASN A 240 -15.19 29.69 -14.33
CA ASN A 240 -16.65 29.79 -14.27
C ASN A 240 -17.13 31.18 -13.82
N GLY A 241 -16.21 32.11 -13.51
CA GLY A 241 -16.53 33.43 -12.98
C GLY A 241 -16.81 33.46 -11.47
N VAL A 242 -16.51 32.38 -10.74
CA VAL A 242 -16.67 32.32 -9.28
C VAL A 242 -15.45 32.91 -8.62
N THR A 243 -15.65 33.99 -7.86
CA THR A 243 -14.60 34.64 -7.07
C THR A 243 -14.61 34.10 -5.65
N THR A 244 -13.43 33.74 -5.13
CA THR A 244 -13.22 33.22 -3.78
C THR A 244 -12.06 33.96 -3.12
N ASP A 245 -12.30 34.49 -1.91
CA ASP A 245 -11.23 34.95 -1.03
C ASP A 245 -10.62 33.73 -0.33
N ALA A 246 -9.64 33.10 -1.00
CA ALA A 246 -8.96 31.92 -0.48
C ALA A 246 -8.17 32.25 0.80
N GLY A 247 -7.60 33.46 0.88
CA GLY A 247 -6.86 33.94 2.05
C GLY A 247 -7.72 34.04 3.31
N ALA A 248 -8.97 34.49 3.18
CA ALA A 248 -9.91 34.58 4.30
C ALA A 248 -10.29 33.22 4.91
N THR A 249 -10.05 32.10 4.20
CA THR A 249 -10.39 30.75 4.68
C THR A 249 -9.43 30.17 5.72
N TRP A 250 -8.37 30.91 6.10
CA TRP A 250 -7.37 30.48 7.08
C TRP A 250 -7.56 31.06 8.48
N GLY A 251 -8.62 31.86 8.67
CA GLY A 251 -8.85 32.56 9.91
C GLY A 251 -7.92 33.76 10.09
N PRO A 252 -8.00 34.42 11.26
CA PRO A 252 -7.19 35.60 11.56
C PRO A 252 -5.71 35.24 11.75
N LEU A 253 -4.86 36.28 11.70
CA LEU A 253 -3.47 36.15 12.14
C LEU A 253 -3.42 35.75 13.61
N GLN A 254 -2.46 34.88 13.96
CA GLN A 254 -2.15 34.55 15.34
C GLN A 254 -1.64 35.79 16.08
N ALA A 255 -1.63 35.74 17.42
CA ALA A 255 -1.21 36.88 18.26
C ALA A 255 0.22 37.38 17.97
N ASN A 256 1.10 36.52 17.45
CA ASN A 256 2.46 36.86 17.03
C ASN A 256 2.56 37.34 15.57
N GLY A 257 1.44 37.57 14.89
CA GLY A 257 1.37 37.97 13.48
C GLY A 257 1.50 36.82 12.48
N LEU A 258 1.65 35.57 12.92
CA LEU A 258 1.76 34.41 12.03
C LEU A 258 0.43 34.13 11.33
N SER A 259 0.45 33.94 10.02
CA SER A 259 -0.68 33.33 9.30
C SER A 259 -0.54 31.82 9.30
N CYS A 260 -1.61 31.10 9.66
CA CYS A 260 -1.63 29.65 9.51
C CYS A 260 -1.52 29.22 8.02
N ALA A 261 -1.80 30.08 7.04
CA ALA A 261 -1.60 29.72 5.64
C ALA A 261 -0.13 29.41 5.27
N VAL A 262 0.85 29.99 5.98
CA VAL A 262 2.28 29.84 5.64
C VAL A 262 3.00 28.75 6.44
N THR A 263 2.33 28.13 7.41
CA THR A 263 2.79 26.96 8.16
C THR A 263 1.85 25.76 7.99
N GLY A 264 0.87 25.88 7.08
CA GLY A 264 -0.18 24.92 6.86
C GLY A 264 0.18 23.63 6.18
N GLY A 265 1.42 23.47 5.73
CA GLY A 265 1.77 22.38 4.83
C GLY A 265 1.08 22.62 3.49
N VAL A 266 0.01 21.89 3.21
CA VAL A 266 -0.71 21.93 1.92
C VAL A 266 0.27 21.60 0.80
N THR A 267 0.86 20.41 0.90
CA THR A 267 1.94 20.00 0.01
C THR A 267 1.39 19.16 -1.15
N PRO A 268 1.71 19.48 -2.42
CA PRO A 268 1.37 18.64 -3.55
C PRO A 268 2.48 17.61 -3.77
N TRP A 269 2.52 16.60 -2.92
CA TRP A 269 3.69 15.74 -2.77
C TRP A 269 3.79 14.58 -3.77
N ILE A 270 2.92 14.59 -4.77
CA ILE A 270 2.88 13.68 -5.93
C ILE A 270 2.94 14.50 -7.23
N HIS A 271 3.33 13.85 -8.32
CA HIS A 271 3.39 14.47 -9.64
C HIS A 271 2.00 14.83 -10.16
N GLY A 272 1.89 15.98 -10.84
CA GLY A 272 0.66 16.41 -11.48
C GLY A 272 0.37 15.67 -12.80
N SER A 273 -0.81 15.94 -13.38
CA SER A 273 -1.10 15.63 -14.78
C SER A 273 -1.11 16.90 -15.63
N ILE A 274 -0.91 16.75 -16.93
CA ILE A 274 -0.84 17.84 -17.89
C ILE A 274 -1.78 17.53 -19.05
N ASP A 275 -2.55 18.53 -19.45
CA ASP A 275 -3.31 18.53 -20.71
C ASP A 275 -2.78 19.66 -21.61
N PRO A 276 -1.91 19.33 -22.59
CA PRO A 276 -1.37 20.32 -23.53
C PRO A 276 -2.45 20.97 -24.40
N GLU A 277 -3.53 20.26 -24.72
CA GLU A 277 -4.64 20.77 -25.55
C GLU A 277 -5.36 21.91 -24.82
N LEU A 278 -5.55 21.76 -23.51
CA LEU A 278 -6.18 22.79 -22.67
C LEU A 278 -5.18 23.82 -22.12
N GLY A 279 -3.88 23.58 -22.30
CA GLY A 279 -2.83 24.38 -21.68
C GLY A 279 -2.92 24.37 -20.15
N MET A 280 -3.25 23.22 -19.55
CA MET A 280 -3.44 23.09 -18.10
C MET A 280 -2.49 22.07 -17.46
N ALA A 281 -2.05 22.38 -16.24
CA ALA A 281 -1.43 21.44 -15.31
C ALA A 281 -2.35 21.28 -14.08
N TYR A 282 -2.52 20.04 -13.62
CA TYR A 282 -3.40 19.70 -12.50
C TYR A 282 -2.58 19.14 -11.35
N TYR A 283 -2.66 19.79 -10.19
CA TYR A 283 -1.98 19.39 -8.97
C TYR A 283 -2.95 19.18 -7.84
N THR A 284 -2.70 18.15 -7.04
CA THR A 284 -3.48 17.82 -5.85
C THR A 284 -2.70 18.22 -4.62
N PHE A 285 -3.29 19.07 -3.79
CA PHE A 285 -2.71 19.62 -2.59
C PHE A 285 -3.27 18.87 -1.37
N GLY A 286 -2.38 18.38 -0.53
CA GLY A 286 -2.74 17.48 0.58
C GLY A 286 -3.25 18.17 1.82
N ASN A 287 -3.02 17.49 2.93
CA ASN A 287 -3.61 17.83 4.21
C ASN A 287 -3.16 19.20 4.73
N VAL A 288 -3.91 19.69 5.72
CA VAL A 288 -3.57 20.92 6.45
C VAL A 288 -2.91 20.54 7.77
N ARG A 289 -1.74 21.13 8.08
CA ARG A 289 -0.96 20.93 9.31
C ARG A 289 -0.82 22.19 10.16
N SER A 290 -1.54 23.25 9.81
CA SER A 290 -1.10 24.58 10.24
C SER A 290 -1.16 24.80 11.72
N CYS A 291 -0.20 25.60 12.18
CA CYS A 291 -0.12 26.05 13.56
C CYS A 291 0.13 24.89 14.53
N GLY A 292 0.88 23.88 14.05
CA GLY A 292 1.58 22.88 14.85
C GLY A 292 0.98 21.47 14.82
N SER A 293 -0.17 21.25 14.18
CA SER A 293 -0.85 19.96 14.18
C SER A 293 -1.76 19.76 12.95
N SER A 294 -1.80 18.54 12.41
CA SER A 294 -2.85 18.12 11.48
C SER A 294 -4.15 17.69 12.17
N GLN A 295 -4.15 17.64 13.51
CA GLN A 295 -5.23 17.12 14.35
C GLN A 295 -5.85 18.19 15.27
N ASP A 296 -5.25 19.38 15.31
CA ASP A 296 -5.77 20.56 16.03
C ASP A 296 -6.10 21.67 15.02
N GLY A 297 -7.39 21.92 14.84
CA GLY A 297 -7.96 22.94 13.97
C GLY A 297 -8.24 24.27 14.68
N GLN A 298 -8.08 24.36 16.01
CA GLN A 298 -8.45 25.54 16.82
C GLN A 298 -7.89 26.86 16.28
N GLN A 299 -6.65 26.83 15.81
CA GLN A 299 -5.93 28.04 15.42
C GLN A 299 -6.17 28.44 13.95
N ARG A 300 -6.89 27.63 13.17
CA ARG A 300 -7.06 27.80 11.72
C ARG A 300 -8.53 27.64 11.27
N PRO A 301 -9.48 28.38 11.86
CA PRO A 301 -10.88 28.27 11.48
C PRO A 301 -11.07 28.55 9.98
N GLY A 302 -12.06 27.89 9.37
CA GLY A 302 -12.39 28.04 7.95
C GLY A 302 -11.92 26.88 7.08
N ASP A 303 -12.22 26.97 5.78
CA ASP A 303 -12.03 25.87 4.82
C ASP A 303 -10.55 25.55 4.53
N ASN A 304 -9.62 26.47 4.83
CA ASN A 304 -8.17 26.33 4.69
C ASN A 304 -7.70 26.04 3.24
N LEU A 305 -8.13 26.86 2.27
CA LEU A 305 -7.78 26.68 0.86
C LEU A 305 -6.29 26.93 0.57
N PHE A 306 -5.60 26.09 -0.19
CA PHE A 306 -6.09 25.03 -1.07
C PHE A 306 -5.82 23.62 -0.50
N GLY A 307 -5.95 23.42 0.82
CA GLY A 307 -5.86 22.10 1.46
C GLY A 307 -6.88 21.11 0.89
N ASN A 308 -6.48 19.85 0.72
CA ASN A 308 -7.27 18.76 0.15
C ASN A 308 -8.05 19.18 -1.10
N SER A 309 -7.32 19.82 -2.03
CA SER A 309 -7.89 20.35 -3.27
C SER A 309 -7.09 19.89 -4.48
N VAL A 310 -7.79 19.57 -5.56
CA VAL A 310 -7.20 19.62 -6.90
C VAL A 310 -7.27 21.06 -7.42
N VAL A 311 -6.16 21.55 -7.96
CA VAL A 311 -6.02 22.90 -8.52
C VAL A 311 -5.53 22.78 -9.96
N ALA A 312 -6.25 23.41 -10.89
CA ALA A 312 -5.83 23.59 -12.27
C ALA A 312 -5.09 24.91 -12.43
N LEU A 313 -3.92 24.83 -13.04
CA LEU A 313 -3.02 25.94 -13.31
C LEU A 313 -2.77 26.04 -14.81
N ASP A 314 -2.52 27.26 -15.27
CA ASP A 314 -1.99 27.52 -16.60
C ASP A 314 -0.63 26.83 -16.76
N LEU A 315 -0.49 25.99 -17.79
CA LEU A 315 0.67 25.13 -18.00
C LEU A 315 1.99 25.92 -18.15
N LYS A 316 1.92 27.12 -18.73
CA LYS A 316 3.10 27.93 -19.04
C LYS A 316 3.41 28.97 -17.97
N THR A 317 2.38 29.48 -17.29
CA THR A 317 2.51 30.64 -16.38
C THR A 317 2.23 30.32 -14.91
N GLY A 318 1.65 29.15 -14.61
CA GLY A 318 1.23 28.79 -13.25
C GLY A 318 0.03 29.61 -12.73
N ALA A 319 -0.63 30.38 -13.59
CA ALA A 319 -1.80 31.17 -13.21
C ALA A 319 -2.97 30.25 -12.85
N TYR A 320 -3.69 30.59 -11.77
CA TYR A 320 -4.87 29.86 -11.32
C TYR A 320 -5.97 29.80 -12.40
N LYS A 321 -6.61 28.63 -12.57
CA LYS A 321 -7.77 28.44 -13.46
C LYS A 321 -9.02 28.03 -12.68
N TRP A 322 -8.95 26.97 -11.89
CA TRP A 322 -10.05 26.50 -11.06
C TRP A 322 -9.51 25.59 -9.94
N HIS A 323 -10.31 25.33 -8.91
CA HIS A 323 -10.01 24.30 -7.93
C HIS A 323 -11.28 23.54 -7.51
N PHE A 324 -11.09 22.35 -6.96
CA PHE A 324 -12.13 21.61 -6.25
C PHE A 324 -11.55 21.10 -4.93
N GLN A 325 -12.06 21.60 -3.81
CA GLN A 325 -11.73 21.10 -2.48
C GLN A 325 -12.64 19.92 -2.11
N SER A 326 -12.05 18.76 -1.80
CA SER A 326 -12.77 17.56 -1.36
C SER A 326 -13.06 17.54 0.14
N ILE A 327 -12.16 18.07 0.96
CA ILE A 327 -12.29 18.06 2.43
C ILE A 327 -12.06 19.48 2.93
N ARG A 328 -13.10 20.06 3.55
CA ARG A 328 -13.00 21.37 4.21
C ARG A 328 -12.44 21.20 5.61
N HIS A 329 -11.58 22.14 6.03
CA HIS A 329 -11.07 22.21 7.40
C HIS A 329 -10.55 20.85 7.90
N ASP A 330 -9.61 20.26 7.16
CA ASP A 330 -9.11 18.93 7.47
C ASP A 330 -8.40 18.89 8.82
N ILE A 331 -8.87 18.02 9.71
CA ILE A 331 -8.25 17.73 11.02
C ILE A 331 -7.82 16.26 11.12
N TRP A 332 -7.84 15.49 10.03
CA TRP A 332 -7.65 14.03 10.07
C TRP A 332 -6.42 13.56 9.29
N ASP A 333 -5.60 14.48 8.77
CA ASP A 333 -4.44 14.16 7.90
C ASP A 333 -4.88 13.46 6.60
N MET A 334 -6.04 13.82 6.07
CA MET A 334 -6.71 13.13 4.96
C MET A 334 -6.26 13.67 3.60
N ASP A 335 -4.96 13.63 3.33
CA ASP A 335 -4.40 13.98 2.02
C ASP A 335 -5.18 13.32 0.88
N ASN A 336 -5.86 14.14 0.09
CA ASN A 336 -6.32 13.74 -1.23
C ASN A 336 -5.30 14.20 -2.27
N VAL A 337 -4.23 13.43 -2.44
CA VAL A 337 -3.02 13.82 -3.18
C VAL A 337 -2.63 12.88 -4.30
N HIS A 338 -3.44 11.86 -4.55
CA HIS A 338 -3.25 11.01 -5.71
C HIS A 338 -3.07 11.82 -7.00
N PRO A 339 -2.21 11.35 -7.91
CA PRO A 339 -1.97 12.02 -9.18
C PRO A 339 -3.29 12.02 -9.96
N PRO A 340 -3.81 13.18 -10.39
CA PRO A 340 -5.07 13.23 -11.12
C PRO A 340 -4.95 12.45 -12.43
N VAL A 341 -5.90 11.56 -12.68
CA VAL A 341 -5.99 10.83 -13.95
C VAL A 341 -6.92 11.55 -14.90
N LEU A 342 -6.46 11.80 -16.11
CA LEU A 342 -7.24 12.44 -17.16
C LEU A 342 -7.76 11.38 -18.13
N ALA A 343 -9.03 11.48 -18.50
CA ALA A 343 -9.63 10.61 -19.52
C ALA A 343 -10.68 11.35 -20.31
N ASP A 344 -10.84 10.95 -21.57
CA ASP A 344 -12.01 11.32 -22.37
C ASP A 344 -13.00 10.17 -22.27
N VAL A 345 -14.16 10.43 -21.68
CA VAL A 345 -15.16 9.39 -21.37
C VAL A 345 -16.53 9.78 -21.91
N ASN A 346 -17.27 8.76 -22.34
CA ASN A 346 -18.67 8.94 -22.72
C ASN A 346 -19.56 8.86 -21.48
N VAL A 347 -20.28 9.93 -21.17
CA VAL A 347 -21.24 10.00 -20.07
C VAL A 347 -22.60 10.35 -20.64
N ASN A 348 -23.54 9.42 -20.56
CA ASN A 348 -24.90 9.57 -21.09
C ASN A 348 -24.93 9.99 -22.58
N GLY A 349 -24.03 9.43 -23.40
CA GLY A 349 -23.94 9.74 -24.83
C GLY A 349 -23.15 11.00 -25.16
N GLN A 350 -22.65 11.74 -24.17
CA GLN A 350 -21.82 12.93 -24.35
C GLN A 350 -20.36 12.64 -24.02
N GLN A 351 -19.46 13.03 -24.92
CA GLN A 351 -18.01 13.01 -24.64
C GLN A 351 -17.67 14.08 -23.60
N ARG A 352 -16.97 13.68 -22.54
CA ARG A 352 -16.57 14.54 -21.43
C ARG A 352 -15.07 14.39 -21.19
N LYS A 353 -14.41 15.53 -21.01
CA LYS A 353 -13.01 15.61 -20.59
C LYS A 353 -12.94 15.45 -19.07
N ALA A 354 -12.82 14.22 -18.58
CA ALA A 354 -12.84 13.88 -17.17
C ALA A 354 -11.46 13.98 -16.49
N LEU A 355 -11.50 14.25 -15.18
CA LEU A 355 -10.41 14.14 -14.21
C LEU A 355 -10.91 13.33 -13.00
N TYR A 356 -10.15 12.33 -12.59
CA TYR A 356 -10.43 11.52 -11.39
C TYR A 356 -9.54 11.98 -10.24
N TYR A 357 -10.17 12.31 -9.11
CA TYR A 357 -9.53 12.89 -7.94
C TYR A 357 -10.00 12.24 -6.65
N GLY A 358 -9.09 11.85 -5.77
CA GLY A 358 -9.39 11.25 -4.46
C GLY A 358 -8.35 10.23 -4.04
N SER A 359 -8.27 9.91 -2.75
CA SER A 359 -7.11 9.22 -2.16
C SER A 359 -7.47 8.51 -0.84
N LYS A 360 -6.88 8.94 0.29
CA LYS A 360 -7.06 8.40 1.66
C LYS A 360 -8.52 8.28 2.11
N SER A 361 -9.38 9.18 1.63
CA SER A 361 -10.80 9.20 1.99
C SER A 361 -11.63 8.08 1.34
N ALA A 362 -11.04 7.24 0.48
CA ALA A 362 -11.75 6.24 -0.31
C ALA A 362 -12.98 6.76 -1.08
N MET A 363 -12.86 8.01 -1.51
CA MET A 363 -13.79 8.67 -2.41
C MET A 363 -13.06 8.94 -3.70
N THR A 364 -13.77 8.81 -4.81
CA THR A 364 -13.31 9.28 -6.11
C THR A 364 -14.31 10.31 -6.60
N PHE A 365 -13.84 11.53 -6.85
CA PHE A 365 -14.58 12.61 -7.47
C PHE A 365 -14.25 12.64 -8.96
N VAL A 366 -15.29 12.62 -9.80
CA VAL A 366 -15.16 12.74 -11.25
C VAL A 366 -15.53 14.16 -11.66
N LEU A 367 -14.56 14.91 -12.15
CA LEU A 367 -14.68 16.33 -12.48
C LEU A 367 -14.45 16.55 -13.98
N ASP A 368 -15.10 17.57 -14.54
CA ASP A 368 -14.79 18.07 -15.87
C ASP A 368 -13.50 18.89 -15.78
N ARG A 369 -12.43 18.38 -16.40
CA ARG A 369 -11.09 18.96 -16.23
C ARG A 369 -10.94 20.34 -16.87
N THR A 370 -11.91 20.77 -17.68
CA THR A 370 -11.93 22.13 -18.26
C THR A 370 -12.33 23.19 -17.24
N ASN A 371 -13.12 22.84 -16.22
CA ASN A 371 -13.77 23.83 -15.35
C ASN A 371 -14.02 23.39 -13.90
N GLY A 372 -13.63 22.17 -13.51
CA GLY A 372 -13.75 21.64 -12.15
C GLY A 372 -15.16 21.23 -11.71
N LYS A 373 -16.18 21.34 -12.57
CA LYS A 373 -17.55 20.92 -12.23
C LYS A 373 -17.66 19.41 -12.19
N SER A 374 -18.46 18.88 -11.26
CA SER A 374 -18.67 17.44 -11.17
C SER A 374 -19.37 16.88 -12.42
N ILE A 375 -18.92 15.71 -12.87
CA ILE A 375 -19.54 14.93 -13.96
C ILE A 375 -20.59 13.96 -13.41
N THR A 376 -20.28 13.25 -12.31
CA THR A 376 -21.14 12.18 -11.74
C THR A 376 -21.94 12.63 -10.51
N GLY A 377 -21.86 13.91 -10.16
CA GLY A 377 -22.57 14.51 -9.02
C GLY A 377 -21.76 14.50 -7.73
N VAL A 378 -21.95 15.56 -6.94
CA VAL A 378 -21.42 15.72 -5.58
C VAL A 378 -22.58 16.09 -4.67
N VAL A 379 -22.64 15.45 -3.49
CA VAL A 379 -23.64 15.71 -2.46
C VAL A 379 -22.98 16.25 -1.21
N GLU A 380 -23.61 17.22 -0.56
CA GLU A 380 -23.20 17.71 0.76
C GLU A 380 -23.93 16.88 1.83
N LYS A 381 -23.17 16.28 2.75
CA LYS A 381 -23.71 15.51 3.87
C LYS A 381 -23.45 16.24 5.18
N GLY A 382 -24.45 16.31 6.05
CA GLY A 382 -24.32 16.86 7.40
C GLY A 382 -23.30 16.07 8.23
N ARG A 383 -22.48 16.78 9.03
CA ARG A 383 -21.45 16.16 9.87
C ARG A 383 -21.51 16.64 11.32
N PRO A 384 -21.12 15.78 12.28
CA PRO A 384 -21.04 16.20 13.67
C PRO A 384 -20.10 17.39 13.81
N GLN A 385 -20.50 18.38 14.60
CA GLN A 385 -19.71 19.58 14.82
C GLN A 385 -19.11 19.61 16.23
N ASP A 386 -17.85 20.03 16.33
CA ASP A 386 -17.20 20.45 17.57
C ASP A 386 -16.74 21.91 17.40
N SER A 387 -17.34 22.80 18.18
CA SER A 387 -17.07 24.24 18.10
C SER A 387 -15.63 24.60 18.46
N ARG A 388 -14.96 23.77 19.28
CA ARG A 388 -13.54 23.94 19.60
C ARG A 388 -12.70 23.72 18.37
N GLN A 389 -12.99 22.67 17.60
CA GLN A 389 -12.28 22.35 16.36
C GLN A 389 -12.75 23.18 15.16
N HIS A 390 -13.78 24.04 15.28
CA HIS A 390 -14.33 24.79 14.14
C HIS A 390 -14.77 23.92 12.94
N THR A 391 -15.20 22.68 13.20
CA THR A 391 -15.57 21.74 12.15
C THR A 391 -16.77 22.22 11.32
N PRO A 392 -16.75 22.00 9.98
CA PRO A 392 -17.80 22.45 9.09
C PRO A 392 -19.09 21.65 9.29
N ALA A 393 -20.24 22.29 9.03
CA ALA A 393 -21.55 21.65 9.15
C ALA A 393 -21.79 20.55 8.11
N THR A 394 -21.11 20.64 6.96
CA THR A 394 -21.23 19.68 5.85
C THR A 394 -19.89 19.36 5.22
N GLN A 395 -19.77 18.15 4.67
CA GLN A 395 -18.65 17.71 3.83
C GLN A 395 -19.17 17.15 2.50
N LYS A 396 -18.34 17.24 1.47
CA LYS A 396 -18.64 16.75 0.12
C LYS A 396 -18.43 15.26 0.00
N PHE A 397 -19.34 14.60 -0.70
CA PHE A 397 -19.26 13.19 -1.09
C PHE A 397 -19.55 13.04 -2.57
N PRO A 398 -18.91 12.10 -3.29
CA PRO A 398 -19.41 11.68 -4.59
C PRO A 398 -20.85 11.15 -4.45
N ALA A 399 -21.70 11.39 -5.44
CA ALA A 399 -23.10 10.95 -5.39
C ALA A 399 -23.23 9.42 -5.26
N GLN A 400 -22.24 8.67 -5.75
CA GLN A 400 -22.16 7.21 -5.66
C GLN A 400 -21.72 6.71 -4.27
N GLY A 401 -21.27 7.60 -3.38
CA GLY A 401 -20.73 7.25 -2.06
C GLY A 401 -19.26 6.82 -2.09
N MET A 402 -18.76 6.42 -0.91
CA MET A 402 -17.40 5.88 -0.76
C MET A 402 -17.33 4.46 -1.30
N TRP A 403 -16.17 4.09 -1.85
CA TRP A 403 -15.94 2.71 -2.29
C TRP A 403 -15.41 1.80 -1.16
N LEU A 404 -15.11 2.36 0.03
CA LEU A 404 -14.90 1.65 1.30
C LEU A 404 -15.93 2.10 2.36
N PRO A 405 -16.11 1.36 3.47
CA PRO A 405 -16.96 1.80 4.58
C PRO A 405 -16.55 3.17 5.16
N GLU A 406 -17.55 3.97 5.53
CA GLU A 406 -17.39 5.33 6.12
C GLU A 406 -17.13 5.33 7.63
N CYS A 407 -17.49 4.22 8.29
CA CYS A 407 -17.42 4.08 9.73
C CYS A 407 -16.87 2.71 10.05
N VAL A 408 -16.15 2.62 11.16
CA VAL A 408 -15.79 1.32 11.73
C VAL A 408 -17.07 0.54 11.96
N VAL A 409 -17.14 -0.72 11.54
CA VAL A 409 -18.29 -1.58 11.82
C VAL A 409 -17.98 -2.48 13.02
N TRP A 410 -18.99 -2.67 13.87
CA TRP A 410 -18.99 -3.70 14.90
C TRP A 410 -19.80 -4.86 14.35
N GLU A 411 -19.13 -5.89 13.84
CA GLU A 411 -19.80 -7.11 13.39
C GLU A 411 -19.79 -8.17 14.50
N ARG A 412 -20.95 -8.83 14.69
CA ARG A 412 -21.10 -9.96 15.60
C ARG A 412 -20.33 -11.16 15.03
N LEU A 413 -19.41 -11.75 15.80
CA LEU A 413 -18.78 -13.01 15.43
C LEU A 413 -19.85 -14.10 15.35
N GLY A 414 -20.08 -14.65 14.15
CA GLY A 414 -20.79 -15.92 13.98
C GLY A 414 -19.86 -17.08 14.36
N THR A 415 -20.42 -18.21 14.80
CA THR A 415 -19.65 -19.44 15.10
C THR A 415 -18.92 -20.00 13.88
N ASP A 416 -19.34 -19.60 12.69
CA ASP A 416 -18.91 -20.18 11.41
C ASP A 416 -18.01 -19.24 10.60
N ASN A 417 -17.69 -18.04 11.10
CA ASN A 417 -17.02 -16.98 10.33
C ASN A 417 -15.81 -16.37 11.07
N ILE A 418 -14.69 -17.10 11.09
CA ILE A 418 -13.37 -16.56 11.50
C ILE A 418 -12.37 -17.00 10.43
N PRO A 419 -12.13 -16.12 9.44
CA PRO A 419 -11.12 -15.07 9.59
C PRO A 419 -11.73 -13.67 9.55
N GLY A 420 -11.17 -12.76 10.36
CA GLY A 420 -11.70 -11.41 10.54
C GLY A 420 -11.94 -10.66 9.23
N ASP A 421 -13.14 -10.11 9.09
CA ASP A 421 -13.46 -9.15 8.04
C ASP A 421 -12.37 -8.04 8.02
N PRO A 422 -11.78 -7.73 6.85
CA PRO A 422 -10.71 -6.74 6.71
C PRO A 422 -11.11 -5.32 7.16
N TRP A 423 -12.40 -5.01 7.24
CA TRP A 423 -12.97 -3.72 7.63
C TRP A 423 -13.24 -3.59 9.14
N ARG A 424 -12.87 -4.60 9.92
CA ARG A 424 -13.13 -4.66 11.37
C ARG A 424 -12.20 -3.73 12.14
N GLY A 425 -12.77 -2.81 12.92
CA GLY A 425 -12.06 -2.20 14.04
C GLY A 425 -11.92 -3.23 15.15
N VAL A 426 -10.71 -3.46 15.64
CA VAL A 426 -10.50 -4.14 16.92
C VAL A 426 -10.87 -3.16 18.03
N PRO A 427 -11.60 -3.51 19.13
CA PRO A 427 -11.88 -4.85 19.68
C PRO A 427 -13.37 -5.15 19.99
N ASN A 428 -13.64 -6.43 20.24
CA ASN A 428 -14.89 -6.95 20.83
C ASN A 428 -15.19 -6.25 22.18
N TYR A 429 -16.07 -5.25 22.18
CA TYR A 429 -16.67 -4.73 23.39
C TYR A 429 -17.96 -5.49 23.70
N ASN A 430 -17.86 -6.35 24.72
CA ASN A 430 -18.94 -6.78 25.63
C ASN A 430 -19.94 -7.85 25.21
N GLY A 431 -20.25 -8.71 26.18
CA GLY A 431 -21.34 -9.68 26.15
C GLY A 431 -20.90 -11.14 26.03
N TYR A 432 -19.92 -11.47 25.18
CA TYR A 432 -19.58 -12.88 24.93
C TYR A 432 -18.56 -13.43 25.93
N GLN A 433 -18.85 -14.59 26.52
CA GLN A 433 -17.94 -15.39 27.32
C GLN A 433 -18.01 -16.87 26.90
N PRO A 434 -16.90 -17.61 26.94
CA PRO A 434 -16.94 -19.06 26.77
C PRO A 434 -17.77 -19.70 27.89
N ASP A 435 -18.69 -20.58 27.54
CA ASP A 435 -19.33 -21.50 28.48
C ASP A 435 -18.34 -22.57 28.96
N ALA A 436 -18.79 -23.47 29.84
CA ALA A 436 -17.96 -24.57 30.35
C ALA A 436 -17.45 -25.53 29.25
N SER A 437 -18.04 -25.47 28.05
CA SER A 437 -17.63 -26.25 26.87
C SER A 437 -16.75 -25.44 25.89
N GLY A 438 -16.45 -24.18 26.21
CA GLY A 438 -15.65 -23.29 25.38
C GLY A 438 -16.43 -22.58 24.28
N ASN A 439 -17.76 -22.72 24.21
CA ASN A 439 -18.58 -22.03 23.21
C ASN A 439 -18.79 -20.58 23.65
N LEU A 440 -18.64 -19.63 22.73
CA LEU A 440 -18.94 -18.23 23.02
C LEU A 440 -20.46 -18.02 23.20
N VAL A 441 -20.88 -17.83 24.45
CA VAL A 441 -22.27 -17.54 24.82
C VAL A 441 -22.40 -16.07 25.22
N TYR A 442 -23.46 -15.44 24.72
CA TYR A 442 -23.78 -14.05 25.07
C TYR A 442 -24.38 -13.97 26.49
N ASN A 443 -23.83 -13.07 27.30
CA ASN A 443 -24.24 -12.76 28.66
C ASN A 443 -24.51 -11.25 28.77
N ASP A 444 -25.79 -10.91 28.97
CA ASP A 444 -26.33 -9.55 29.07
C ASP A 444 -25.82 -8.76 30.27
N THR A 445 -25.47 -9.42 31.39
CA THR A 445 -24.85 -8.74 32.54
C THR A 445 -23.40 -8.31 32.28
N ASN A 446 -22.75 -8.91 31.28
CA ASN A 446 -21.42 -8.52 30.80
C ASN A 446 -21.48 -7.63 29.56
N TYR A 447 -22.68 -7.30 29.11
CA TYR A 447 -22.96 -6.36 28.04
C TYR A 447 -22.91 -4.92 28.57
N LEU A 448 -22.25 -4.01 27.86
CA LEU A 448 -22.53 -2.58 28.03
C LEU A 448 -23.63 -2.25 27.03
N ASP A 449 -24.76 -1.81 27.57
CA ASP A 449 -26.05 -1.58 26.89
C ASP A 449 -25.89 -0.70 25.63
N VAL A 450 -26.32 -1.21 24.47
CA VAL A 450 -26.15 -0.56 23.14
C VAL A 450 -26.95 0.73 22.99
N ASP A 451 -28.02 0.86 23.78
CA ASP A 451 -28.93 2.00 23.74
C ASP A 451 -28.64 3.04 24.83
N LYS A 452 -27.59 2.83 25.64
CA LYS A 452 -27.12 3.84 26.59
C LYS A 452 -25.87 4.51 26.04
N PRO A 453 -25.87 5.85 25.87
CA PRO A 453 -24.68 6.59 25.45
C PRO A 453 -23.70 6.71 26.63
N TYR A 454 -23.15 5.61 27.13
CA TYR A 454 -22.06 5.68 28.09
C TYR A 454 -20.71 5.68 27.36
N VAL A 455 -20.42 6.83 26.74
CA VAL A 455 -19.11 7.47 26.81
C VAL A 455 -19.27 8.93 27.26
N THR A 456 -20.23 9.24 28.12
CA THR A 456 -20.16 10.44 28.97
C THR A 456 -19.51 10.03 30.30
N TYR A 457 -18.28 10.48 30.54
CA TYR A 457 -17.55 10.18 31.78
C TYR A 457 -18.01 11.08 32.95
N PRO A 458 -17.93 10.59 34.20
CA PRO A 458 -17.79 11.43 35.39
C PRO A 458 -16.61 12.40 35.21
N SER A 459 -16.64 13.55 35.87
CA SER A 459 -15.68 14.66 35.73
C SER A 459 -14.20 14.32 36.01
N ASP A 460 -13.89 13.09 36.43
CA ASP A 460 -12.65 12.77 37.14
C ASP A 460 -11.81 11.68 36.44
N TYR A 461 -12.18 11.20 35.23
CA TYR A 461 -11.44 10.13 34.53
C TYR A 461 -11.36 10.25 33.00
N GLY A 462 -10.16 10.07 32.44
CA GLY A 462 -9.87 10.09 30.99
C GLY A 462 -9.55 8.71 30.40
N ALA A 463 -10.51 8.09 29.70
CA ALA A 463 -10.32 6.83 28.96
C ALA A 463 -10.42 7.06 27.43
N ASN A 464 -9.60 6.33 26.67
CA ASN A 464 -8.91 6.95 25.53
C ASN A 464 -9.19 6.39 24.12
N HIS A 465 -10.35 5.82 23.77
CA HIS A 465 -10.76 5.66 22.35
C HIS A 465 -12.28 5.58 22.17
N ARG A 466 -12.86 6.30 21.20
CA ARG A 466 -14.27 6.26 20.78
C ARG A 466 -14.38 5.68 19.36
N LYS A 467 -15.41 4.87 19.09
CA LYS A 467 -15.77 4.50 17.71
C LYS A 467 -16.31 5.71 16.95
N GLY A 468 -15.80 5.94 15.75
CA GLY A 468 -16.31 6.99 14.88
C GLY A 468 -16.32 6.65 13.41
N CYS A 469 -16.82 7.61 12.66
CA CYS A 469 -16.73 7.69 11.21
C CYS A 469 -15.58 8.59 10.79
N MET A 470 -15.16 8.55 9.53
CA MET A 470 -14.03 9.32 8.99
C MET A 470 -14.06 10.82 9.35
N TYR A 471 -15.24 11.44 9.42
CA TYR A 471 -15.42 12.87 9.71
C TYR A 471 -15.88 13.18 11.13
N ASP A 472 -15.83 12.21 12.04
CA ASP A 472 -16.15 12.52 13.43
C ASP A 472 -15.07 13.46 14.01
N PRO A 473 -15.47 14.59 14.63
CA PRO A 473 -14.52 15.47 15.28
C PRO A 473 -13.92 14.78 16.49
N HIS A 474 -12.67 15.11 16.77
CA HIS A 474 -11.92 14.62 17.92
C HIS A 474 -11.28 15.78 18.66
N PHE A 475 -11.08 15.64 19.98
CA PHE A 475 -10.40 16.65 20.77
C PHE A 475 -9.68 16.00 21.97
N ASP A 476 -10.36 15.88 23.11
CA ASP A 476 -9.79 15.31 24.34
C ASP A 476 -9.57 13.80 24.26
N TYR A 477 -10.43 13.12 23.49
CA TYR A 477 -10.44 11.67 23.40
C TYR A 477 -10.13 11.21 21.97
N PRO A 478 -9.33 10.15 21.82
CA PRO A 478 -9.11 9.52 20.52
C PRO A 478 -10.38 8.97 19.89
N VAL A 479 -10.55 9.13 18.57
CA VAL A 479 -11.68 8.60 17.79
C VAL A 479 -11.16 7.68 16.69
N LEU A 480 -11.40 6.37 16.85
CA LEU A 480 -11.05 5.33 15.88
C LEU A 480 -12.02 5.38 14.70
N SER A 481 -11.49 5.59 13.50
CA SER A 481 -12.27 5.81 12.28
C SER A 481 -11.75 4.95 11.11
N THR A 482 -12.57 4.84 10.07
CA THR A 482 -12.21 4.28 8.76
C THR A 482 -13.02 4.99 7.67
N THR A 483 -12.52 5.25 6.47
CA THR A 483 -11.09 5.18 6.13
C THR A 483 -10.28 6.21 6.91
N THR A 484 -8.97 6.18 6.77
CA THR A 484 -8.03 6.95 7.59
C THR A 484 -6.91 7.52 6.74
N GLN A 485 -6.03 8.30 7.36
CA GLN A 485 -4.83 8.78 6.69
C GLN A 485 -3.86 7.68 6.24
N ASN A 486 -4.06 6.43 6.69
CA ASN A 486 -3.28 5.26 6.29
C ASN A 486 -4.13 4.24 5.51
N GLY A 487 -5.36 4.59 5.13
CA GLY A 487 -6.28 3.71 4.40
C GLY A 487 -6.68 4.33 3.06
N GLY A 488 -7.68 3.76 2.39
CA GLY A 488 -8.07 4.22 1.07
C GLY A 488 -6.94 4.00 0.09
N ALA A 489 -6.61 4.99 -0.73
CA ALA A 489 -5.48 4.94 -1.65
C ALA A 489 -4.57 6.15 -1.34
N ASP A 490 -3.45 5.97 -0.64
CA ASP A 490 -2.65 7.07 -0.08
C ASP A 490 -1.82 7.81 -1.15
N TRP A 491 -0.89 7.11 -1.82
CA TRP A 491 -0.05 7.76 -2.84
C TRP A 491 0.23 6.94 -4.10
N SER A 492 -0.46 5.82 -4.27
CA SER A 492 -0.36 4.99 -5.47
C SER A 492 -0.89 5.73 -6.71
N ASN A 493 -0.34 5.47 -7.90
CA ASN A 493 -1.00 5.95 -9.11
C ASN A 493 -2.35 5.23 -9.25
N HIS A 494 -3.34 5.92 -9.82
CA HIS A 494 -4.47 5.23 -10.42
C HIS A 494 -4.12 4.79 -11.84
N GLY A 495 -4.85 3.80 -12.34
CA GLY A 495 -4.83 3.42 -13.74
C GLY A 495 -6.18 3.68 -14.40
N TYR A 496 -6.20 4.03 -15.67
CA TYR A 496 -7.41 4.11 -16.48
C TYR A 496 -7.20 3.37 -17.79
N SER A 497 -8.15 2.51 -18.16
CA SER A 497 -8.13 1.83 -19.46
C SER A 497 -9.29 2.33 -20.33
N PRO A 498 -9.01 2.93 -21.50
CA PRO A 498 -10.05 3.29 -22.46
C PRO A 498 -10.74 2.06 -23.07
N ARG A 499 -10.12 0.87 -23.01
CA ARG A 499 -10.73 -0.38 -23.54
C ARG A 499 -11.81 -0.94 -22.62
N THR A 500 -11.56 -0.96 -21.31
CA THR A 500 -12.53 -1.45 -20.32
C THR A 500 -13.43 -0.35 -19.78
N ASN A 501 -13.04 0.91 -19.99
CA ASN A 501 -13.65 2.10 -19.40
C ASN A 501 -13.70 2.03 -17.86
N LEU A 502 -12.62 1.51 -17.26
CA LEU A 502 -12.48 1.36 -15.81
C LEU A 502 -11.30 2.18 -15.28
N VAL A 503 -11.46 2.70 -14.07
CA VAL A 503 -10.41 3.29 -13.24
C VAL A 503 -10.03 2.28 -12.16
N TYR A 504 -8.74 1.96 -12.05
CA TYR A 504 -8.20 0.98 -11.12
C TYR A 504 -7.42 1.67 -10.01
N ILE A 505 -7.77 1.33 -8.77
CA ILE A 505 -7.26 2.00 -7.58
C ILE A 505 -6.77 0.92 -6.60
N PRO A 506 -5.44 0.81 -6.38
CA PRO A 506 -4.90 0.06 -5.25
C PRO A 506 -5.36 0.70 -3.94
N TYR A 507 -5.74 -0.10 -2.96
CA TYR A 507 -6.25 0.39 -1.69
C TYR A 507 -5.73 -0.39 -0.49
N GLY A 508 -5.79 0.26 0.66
CA GLY A 508 -5.48 -0.26 1.98
C GLY A 508 -6.61 0.00 2.97
N VAL A 509 -6.62 -0.81 4.02
CA VAL A 509 -7.56 -0.77 5.14
C VAL A 509 -6.74 -0.75 6.41
N ALA A 510 -6.79 0.37 7.11
CA ALA A 510 -6.13 0.55 8.39
C ALA A 510 -6.96 1.53 9.21
N ASN A 511 -7.50 1.11 10.35
CA ASN A 511 -8.20 2.02 11.25
C ASN A 511 -7.18 2.76 12.13
N VAL A 512 -7.52 3.99 12.45
CA VAL A 512 -6.64 4.96 13.10
C VAL A 512 -7.48 5.83 13.99
N ALA A 513 -6.98 6.03 15.20
CA ALA A 513 -7.55 6.93 16.16
C ALA A 513 -6.92 8.33 16.11
N HIS A 514 -7.79 9.34 16.06
CA HIS A 514 -7.39 10.75 16.03
C HIS A 514 -7.76 11.45 17.34
N TYR A 515 -6.87 12.26 17.88
CA TYR A 515 -7.10 13.17 19.02
C TYR A 515 -6.22 14.41 18.86
N ARG A 516 -6.53 15.47 19.59
CA ARG A 516 -5.93 16.80 19.41
C ARG A 516 -4.39 16.80 19.39
N SER A 517 -3.79 16.04 20.31
CA SER A 517 -2.34 15.94 20.47
C SER A 517 -1.73 14.68 19.83
N ALA A 518 -2.50 13.98 18.98
CA ALA A 518 -1.95 12.88 18.21
C ALA A 518 -0.88 13.41 17.24
N GLY A 519 0.17 12.61 17.03
CA GLY A 519 1.05 12.82 15.89
C GLY A 519 0.28 12.64 14.56
N SER A 520 0.88 13.07 13.46
CA SER A 520 0.27 13.06 12.11
C SER A 520 -0.54 11.81 11.75
N ASN A 521 0.03 10.64 12.07
CA ASN A 521 -0.47 9.36 11.60
C ASN A 521 -1.47 8.72 12.57
N GLY A 522 -1.94 9.50 13.55
CA GLY A 522 -2.84 9.05 14.60
C GLY A 522 -2.29 7.88 15.39
N LEU A 523 -3.16 7.22 16.15
CA LEU A 523 -2.85 5.99 16.88
C LEU A 523 -3.59 4.82 16.23
N ARG A 524 -2.87 3.96 15.51
CA ARG A 524 -3.41 2.68 15.00
C ARG A 524 -3.76 1.74 16.17
N ALA A 525 -4.75 0.86 16.11
CA ALA A 525 -4.93 -0.11 17.20
C ALA A 525 -3.83 -1.19 17.13
N LEU A 526 -3.33 -1.66 18.28
CA LEU A 526 -2.39 -2.80 18.32
C LEU A 526 -3.13 -4.10 17.95
N GLY A 527 -2.47 -4.99 17.20
CA GLY A 527 -3.06 -6.23 16.71
C GLY A 527 -3.96 -6.06 15.48
N GLU A 528 -4.43 -4.86 15.14
CA GLU A 528 -5.34 -4.63 14.02
C GLU A 528 -4.75 -5.04 12.66
N TYR A 529 -5.59 -5.59 11.78
CA TYR A 529 -5.16 -5.97 10.44
C TYR A 529 -4.86 -4.75 9.56
N GLN A 530 -3.81 -4.87 8.74
CA GLN A 530 -3.48 -3.98 7.65
C GLN A 530 -3.67 -4.76 6.35
N THR A 531 -4.85 -4.59 5.75
CA THR A 531 -5.24 -5.34 4.55
C THR A 531 -5.47 -4.39 3.39
N GLY A 532 -5.80 -4.92 2.22
CA GLY A 532 -5.95 -4.11 1.03
C GLY A 532 -6.21 -4.93 -0.22
N GLY A 533 -6.12 -4.27 -1.37
CA GLY A 533 -6.39 -4.88 -2.66
C GLY A 533 -6.49 -3.86 -3.78
N VAL A 534 -7.28 -4.19 -4.79
CA VAL A 534 -7.57 -3.30 -5.93
C VAL A 534 -9.09 -3.18 -6.09
N VAL A 535 -9.57 -1.96 -6.28
CA VAL A 535 -10.94 -1.68 -6.69
C VAL A 535 -10.96 -1.13 -8.12
N ALA A 536 -11.94 -1.55 -8.91
CA ALA A 536 -12.21 -0.98 -10.22
C ALA A 536 -13.54 -0.22 -10.22
N LEU A 537 -13.50 1.04 -10.67
CA LEU A 537 -14.65 1.91 -10.82
C LEU A 537 -14.99 2.07 -12.31
N ASN A 538 -16.27 2.13 -12.65
CA ASN A 538 -16.71 2.54 -13.97
C ASN A 538 -16.34 4.01 -14.17
N ALA A 539 -15.57 4.31 -15.21
CA ALA A 539 -15.04 5.64 -15.43
C ALA A 539 -16.14 6.68 -15.75
N SER A 540 -17.27 6.25 -16.30
CA SER A 540 -18.39 7.12 -16.67
C SER A 540 -19.41 7.33 -15.55
N THR A 541 -19.62 6.34 -14.68
CA THR A 541 -20.63 6.40 -13.61
C THR A 541 -20.06 6.54 -12.21
N ASN A 542 -18.76 6.29 -12.03
CA ASN A 542 -18.06 6.26 -10.75
C ASN A 542 -18.56 5.15 -9.78
N GLU A 543 -19.23 4.14 -10.31
CA GLU A 543 -19.72 2.98 -9.55
C GLU A 543 -18.67 1.88 -9.49
N VAL A 544 -18.64 1.14 -8.39
CA VAL A 544 -17.73 0.00 -8.24
C VAL A 544 -18.19 -1.15 -9.13
N VAL A 545 -17.28 -1.64 -9.99
CA VAL A 545 -17.52 -2.79 -10.87
C VAL A 545 -17.03 -4.08 -10.21
N TRP A 546 -15.83 -4.06 -9.64
CA TRP A 546 -15.28 -5.20 -8.90
C TRP A 546 -14.27 -4.76 -7.83
N ARG A 547 -14.01 -5.65 -6.87
CA ARG A 547 -12.94 -5.54 -5.89
C ARG A 547 -12.20 -6.88 -5.83
N ASN A 548 -10.87 -6.85 -5.80
CA ASN A 548 -10.06 -8.01 -5.45
C ASN A 548 -9.30 -7.71 -4.16
N HIS A 549 -9.63 -8.45 -3.09
CA HIS A 549 -8.95 -8.36 -1.81
C HIS A 549 -7.68 -9.21 -1.84
N LEU A 550 -6.53 -8.56 -2.06
CA LEU A 550 -5.24 -9.23 -2.13
C LEU A 550 -4.63 -9.48 -0.74
N GLY A 551 -5.32 -9.09 0.34
CA GLY A 551 -4.99 -9.46 1.72
C GLY A 551 -3.95 -8.59 2.43
N LEU A 552 -3.19 -7.77 1.69
CA LEU A 552 -2.22 -6.82 2.22
C LEU A 552 -2.54 -5.40 1.74
N ASP A 553 -2.19 -4.42 2.59
CA ASP A 553 -2.30 -2.99 2.30
C ASP A 553 -1.57 -2.61 1.01
N ALA A 554 -2.32 -2.05 0.05
CA ALA A 554 -1.81 -1.53 -1.22
C ALA A 554 -2.08 -0.02 -1.37
N ALA A 555 -2.37 0.70 -0.27
CA ALA A 555 -2.56 2.15 -0.30
C ALA A 555 -1.24 2.91 -0.46
N HIS A 556 -0.17 2.34 0.09
CA HIS A 556 1.13 2.99 0.25
C HIS A 556 2.10 2.53 -0.86
N GLY A 557 1.67 2.62 -2.13
CA GLY A 557 2.48 2.24 -3.29
C GLY A 557 1.76 1.36 -4.29
N GLN A 558 2.49 0.53 -5.04
CA GLN A 558 1.91 -0.50 -5.91
C GLN A 558 1.08 0.07 -7.08
N SER A 559 1.61 1.11 -7.74
CA SER A 559 0.95 1.73 -8.90
C SER A 559 0.58 0.67 -9.98
N PRO A 560 -0.68 0.60 -10.43
CA PRO A 560 -1.10 -0.41 -11.38
C PRO A 560 -0.61 -0.06 -12.79
N LEU A 561 -0.27 -1.07 -13.58
CA LEU A 561 0.00 -0.93 -15.01
C LEU A 561 -1.04 -1.73 -15.79
N ILE A 562 -1.75 -1.08 -16.70
CA ILE A 562 -2.77 -1.72 -17.53
C ILE A 562 -2.31 -1.78 -18.98
N THR A 563 -2.56 -2.90 -19.65
CA THR A 563 -2.18 -3.11 -21.05
C THR A 563 -3.39 -3.29 -21.94
N ALA A 564 -3.23 -3.04 -23.24
CA ALA A 564 -4.25 -3.33 -24.24
C ALA A 564 -4.55 -4.84 -24.38
N GLY A 565 -3.76 -5.72 -23.74
CA GLY A 565 -4.07 -7.14 -23.57
C GLY A 565 -5.13 -7.47 -22.52
N ASP A 566 -5.74 -6.45 -21.90
CA ASP A 566 -6.69 -6.54 -20.77
C ASP A 566 -6.08 -7.21 -19.53
N VAL A 567 -4.81 -6.91 -19.27
CA VAL A 567 -4.05 -7.38 -18.10
C VAL A 567 -3.65 -6.18 -17.25
N LEU A 568 -3.88 -6.28 -15.94
CA LEU A 568 -3.47 -5.32 -14.92
C LEU A 568 -2.34 -5.91 -14.08
N PHE A 569 -1.18 -5.26 -14.06
CA PHE A 569 -0.05 -5.62 -13.21
C PHE A 569 -0.02 -4.78 -11.93
N VAL A 570 0.21 -5.41 -10.79
CA VAL A 570 0.26 -4.75 -9.47
C VAL A 570 1.17 -5.50 -8.50
N GLY A 571 1.93 -4.77 -7.69
CA GLY A 571 2.80 -5.32 -6.65
C GLY A 571 2.10 -5.44 -5.29
N GLN A 572 2.77 -6.08 -4.32
CA GLN A 572 2.38 -6.11 -2.91
C GLN A 572 3.59 -5.92 -1.98
N PRO A 573 3.36 -5.53 -0.72
CA PRO A 573 4.44 -5.39 0.28
C PRO A 573 5.27 -6.66 0.50
N ASP A 574 4.68 -7.83 0.34
CA ASP A 574 5.37 -9.13 0.45
C ASP A 574 6.21 -9.51 -0.77
N GLY A 575 6.34 -8.62 -1.74
CA GLY A 575 7.10 -8.84 -2.97
C GLY A 575 6.36 -9.65 -4.02
N MET A 576 5.10 -10.03 -3.77
CA MET A 576 4.27 -10.65 -4.79
C MET A 576 3.92 -9.64 -5.89
N PHE A 577 4.25 -9.98 -7.12
CA PHE A 577 3.87 -9.23 -8.31
C PHE A 577 2.80 -10.01 -9.07
N TYR A 578 1.60 -9.44 -9.17
CA TYR A 578 0.44 -10.06 -9.78
C TYR A 578 0.18 -9.51 -11.18
N ALA A 579 -0.41 -10.36 -12.01
CA ALA A 579 -1.18 -9.96 -13.18
C ALA A 579 -2.64 -10.40 -12.97
N LEU A 580 -3.56 -9.44 -12.98
CA LEU A 580 -5.01 -9.64 -12.85
C LEU A 580 -5.69 -9.44 -14.21
N ASP A 581 -6.83 -10.08 -14.42
CA ASP A 581 -7.74 -9.74 -15.52
C ASP A 581 -8.32 -8.35 -15.26
N ALA A 582 -8.10 -7.41 -16.19
CA ALA A 582 -8.53 -6.03 -16.03
C ALA A 582 -10.06 -5.87 -16.05
N VAL A 583 -10.81 -6.86 -16.54
CA VAL A 583 -12.27 -6.82 -16.67
C VAL A 583 -12.97 -7.27 -15.39
N ASP A 584 -12.49 -8.33 -14.73
CA ASP A 584 -13.17 -8.93 -13.57
C ASP A 584 -12.30 -9.07 -12.31
N GLY A 585 -11.02 -8.68 -12.39
CA GLY A 585 -10.10 -8.65 -11.27
C GLY A 585 -9.49 -10.00 -10.89
N LYS A 586 -9.79 -11.10 -11.60
CA LYS A 586 -9.23 -12.43 -11.27
C LYS A 586 -7.72 -12.48 -11.44
N THR A 587 -7.03 -13.15 -10.53
CA THR A 587 -5.59 -13.40 -10.67
C THR A 587 -5.30 -14.35 -11.83
N LEU A 588 -4.51 -13.90 -12.80
CA LEU A 588 -4.09 -14.68 -13.96
C LEU A 588 -2.67 -15.23 -13.83
N TRP A 589 -1.79 -14.48 -13.15
CA TRP A 589 -0.39 -14.82 -12.96
C TRP A 589 0.15 -14.14 -11.71
N ARG A 590 1.19 -14.71 -11.10
CA ARG A 590 1.89 -14.13 -9.95
C ARG A 590 3.36 -14.53 -9.96
N PHE A 591 4.22 -13.73 -9.35
CA PHE A 591 5.66 -13.98 -9.24
C PHE A 591 6.25 -13.29 -8.00
N GLN A 592 7.14 -13.97 -7.28
CA GLN A 592 7.82 -13.43 -6.11
C GLN A 592 9.15 -12.71 -6.47
N THR A 593 9.23 -11.42 -6.14
CA THR A 593 10.33 -10.51 -6.51
C THR A 593 11.42 -10.33 -5.44
N ASN A 594 11.33 -11.01 -4.29
CA ASN A 594 12.23 -11.03 -3.10
C ASN A 594 11.79 -10.14 -1.94
N GLY A 595 10.87 -9.20 -2.16
CA GLY A 595 10.47 -8.22 -1.15
C GLY A 595 9.71 -7.06 -1.77
N ASP A 596 9.23 -6.16 -0.92
CA ASP A 596 8.27 -5.09 -1.23
C ASP A 596 8.39 -4.47 -2.62
N VAL A 597 7.27 -4.47 -3.34
CA VAL A 597 7.08 -3.69 -4.57
C VAL A 597 6.33 -2.41 -4.20
N GLU A 598 7.06 -1.37 -3.80
CA GLU A 598 6.47 -0.07 -3.43
C GLU A 598 6.09 0.79 -4.65
N GLY A 599 6.86 0.68 -5.75
CA GLY A 599 6.60 1.40 -7.00
C GLY A 599 5.59 0.71 -7.93
N GLY A 600 5.43 1.25 -9.14
CA GLY A 600 4.71 0.58 -10.24
C GLY A 600 5.60 -0.23 -11.17
N ALA A 601 4.96 -0.94 -12.10
CA ALA A 601 5.64 -1.57 -13.23
C ALA A 601 5.61 -0.68 -14.48
N VAL A 602 6.48 -0.99 -15.45
CA VAL A 602 6.49 -0.41 -16.80
C VAL A 602 6.46 -1.52 -17.84
N THR A 603 5.84 -1.27 -19.00
CA THR A 603 5.94 -2.17 -20.17
C THR A 603 6.48 -1.41 -21.37
N TYR A 604 7.24 -2.11 -22.21
CA TYR A 604 7.93 -1.54 -23.36
C TYR A 604 8.21 -2.63 -24.39
N THR A 605 8.69 -2.25 -25.57
CA THR A 605 9.17 -3.21 -26.58
C THR A 605 10.60 -2.94 -26.99
N ILE A 606 11.38 -4.01 -27.20
CA ILE A 606 12.67 -3.94 -27.87
C ILE A 606 12.60 -4.88 -29.06
N GLY A 607 12.79 -4.32 -30.27
CA GLY A 607 12.44 -5.02 -31.51
C GLY A 607 10.95 -5.40 -31.48
N SER A 608 10.65 -6.67 -31.72
CA SER A 608 9.29 -7.21 -31.71
C SER A 608 8.87 -7.80 -30.35
N THR A 609 9.70 -7.72 -29.32
CA THR A 609 9.44 -8.38 -28.03
C THR A 609 8.95 -7.37 -27.01
N GLN A 610 7.79 -7.65 -26.41
CA GLN A 610 7.26 -6.91 -25.27
C GLN A 610 7.89 -7.40 -23.97
N TYR A 611 8.25 -6.45 -23.12
CA TYR A 611 8.76 -6.66 -21.78
C TYR A 611 7.86 -5.96 -20.74
N VAL A 612 7.87 -6.47 -19.53
CA VAL A 612 7.33 -5.81 -18.33
C VAL A 612 8.44 -5.75 -17.30
N ALA A 613 8.70 -4.61 -16.67
CA ALA A 613 9.73 -4.46 -15.65
C ALA A 613 9.19 -3.82 -14.35
N VAL A 614 9.74 -4.23 -13.21
CA VAL A 614 9.32 -3.79 -11.87
C VAL A 614 10.49 -3.87 -10.89
N LEU A 615 10.53 -2.94 -9.94
CA LEU A 615 11.55 -2.91 -8.88
C LEU A 615 10.99 -3.55 -7.59
N GLY A 616 11.63 -4.62 -7.12
CA GLY A 616 11.33 -5.28 -5.84
C GLY A 616 12.39 -5.00 -4.77
N GLN A 617 11.96 -4.92 -3.51
CA GLN A 617 12.78 -4.56 -2.33
C GLN A 617 13.56 -3.25 -2.49
N GLY A 618 13.09 -2.36 -3.38
CA GLY A 618 13.82 -1.15 -3.77
C GLY A 618 15.15 -1.37 -4.50
N ASP A 619 15.57 -2.62 -4.77
CA ASP A 619 16.93 -2.97 -5.24
C ASP A 619 16.95 -3.92 -6.44
N LYS A 620 16.03 -4.89 -6.48
CA LYS A 620 16.02 -5.94 -7.52
C LYS A 620 15.12 -5.50 -8.67
N LEU A 621 15.72 -5.04 -9.75
CA LEU A 621 14.99 -4.71 -10.98
C LEU A 621 14.78 -5.99 -11.78
N TRP A 622 13.53 -6.42 -11.89
CA TRP A 622 13.12 -7.58 -12.67
C TRP A 622 12.55 -7.13 -14.01
N ALA A 623 12.80 -7.92 -15.06
CA ALA A 623 12.02 -7.84 -16.29
C ALA A 623 11.49 -9.21 -16.71
N PHE A 624 10.35 -9.19 -17.38
CA PHE A 624 9.58 -10.35 -17.80
C PHE A 624 9.24 -10.25 -19.28
N LYS A 625 9.18 -11.39 -19.95
CA LYS A 625 8.70 -11.50 -21.34
C LYS A 625 8.06 -12.86 -21.55
N LEU A 626 7.31 -13.02 -22.65
CA LEU A 626 6.83 -14.34 -23.04
C LEU A 626 8.01 -15.28 -23.33
N GLY A 627 7.97 -16.48 -22.73
CA GLY A 627 9.05 -17.45 -22.78
C GLY A 627 10.34 -16.99 -22.08
N GLY A 628 10.24 -16.11 -21.09
CA GLY A 628 11.38 -15.78 -20.22
C GLY A 628 11.80 -17.00 -19.39
N SER A 629 13.11 -17.26 -19.31
CA SER A 629 13.67 -18.46 -18.70
C SER A 629 14.79 -18.18 -17.70
N TYR A 630 14.92 -16.93 -17.24
CA TYR A 630 15.94 -16.54 -16.26
C TYR A 630 15.82 -17.37 -14.97
N LYS A 631 16.98 -17.68 -14.37
CA LYS A 631 17.09 -18.38 -13.10
C LYS A 631 18.03 -17.60 -12.17
N THR A 632 17.68 -17.53 -10.90
CA THR A 632 18.54 -16.95 -9.85
C THR A 632 19.78 -17.81 -9.65
N ALA A 633 20.74 -17.31 -8.85
CA ALA A 633 21.95 -18.07 -8.49
C ALA A 633 21.65 -19.41 -7.79
N THR A 634 20.47 -19.57 -7.16
CA THR A 634 20.03 -20.84 -6.56
C THR A 634 19.36 -21.78 -7.56
N GLY A 635 19.20 -21.37 -8.82
CA GLY A 635 18.51 -22.12 -9.87
C GLY A 635 16.98 -21.96 -9.87
N SER A 636 16.42 -21.12 -9.00
CA SER A 636 14.98 -20.82 -8.94
C SER A 636 14.54 -19.84 -10.03
N SER A 637 13.31 -19.95 -10.52
CA SER A 637 12.67 -18.95 -11.41
C SER A 637 12.38 -17.63 -10.69
N GLU A 638 12.09 -17.74 -9.39
CA GLU A 638 11.63 -16.66 -8.52
C GLU A 638 12.67 -16.39 -7.44
N ALA A 639 12.59 -15.21 -6.82
CA ALA A 639 13.34 -14.98 -5.60
C ALA A 639 12.74 -15.76 -4.41
N PRO A 640 13.52 -15.98 -3.34
CA PRO A 640 12.97 -16.51 -2.09
C PRO A 640 11.80 -15.62 -1.61
N THR A 641 10.71 -16.24 -1.18
CA THR A 641 9.63 -15.48 -0.53
C THR A 641 10.16 -14.90 0.77
N PRO A 642 9.92 -13.59 1.03
CA PRO A 642 10.14 -13.01 2.33
C PRO A 642 9.47 -13.79 3.46
N ALA A 643 9.90 -13.52 4.69
CA ALA A 643 9.11 -13.91 5.86
C ALA A 643 7.68 -13.32 5.72
N PRO A 644 6.64 -14.05 6.19
CA PRO A 644 5.27 -13.55 6.12
C PRO A 644 5.19 -12.13 6.70
N PHE A 645 4.53 -11.23 5.98
CA PHE A 645 4.31 -9.88 6.48
C PHE A 645 3.50 -9.95 7.76
N VAL A 646 3.84 -9.08 8.71
CA VAL A 646 3.00 -8.89 9.89
C VAL A 646 1.77 -8.14 9.41
N VAL A 647 0.73 -8.88 9.04
CA VAL A 647 -0.57 -8.31 8.61
C VAL A 647 -1.26 -7.61 9.79
N ARG A 648 -0.73 -7.71 11.00
CA ARG A 648 -1.25 -7.09 12.22
C ARG A 648 -0.28 -6.04 12.75
N ARG A 649 -0.78 -4.92 13.30
CA ARG A 649 0.11 -3.97 14.00
C ARG A 649 0.81 -4.68 15.16
N ALA A 650 2.14 -4.75 15.11
CA ALA A 650 2.93 -5.48 16.10
C ALA A 650 2.82 -4.88 17.50
N VAL A 651 2.74 -5.75 18.52
CA VAL A 651 3.01 -5.38 19.91
C VAL A 651 4.52 -5.26 20.08
N SER A 652 5.00 -4.08 20.49
CA SER A 652 6.43 -3.77 20.58
C SER A 652 7.17 -4.60 21.64
N GLY A 653 8.46 -4.84 21.41
CA GLY A 653 9.37 -5.49 22.37
C GLY A 653 9.69 -6.95 22.02
N SER A 654 10.85 -7.42 22.48
CA SER A 654 11.28 -8.82 22.33
C SER A 654 10.38 -9.75 23.15
N ALA A 655 10.12 -10.94 22.64
CA ALA A 655 9.35 -11.95 23.37
C ALA A 655 10.10 -12.37 24.64
N VAL A 656 9.39 -12.37 25.77
CA VAL A 656 9.86 -12.91 27.05
C VAL A 656 9.41 -14.37 27.16
N GLU A 657 10.33 -15.27 27.51
CA GLU A 657 9.96 -16.67 27.73
C GLU A 657 9.11 -16.79 29.00
N GLY A 658 7.93 -17.39 28.90
CA GLY A 658 7.01 -17.51 30.03
C GLY A 658 7.65 -18.15 31.26
N SER A 659 8.54 -19.13 31.07
CA SER A 659 9.27 -19.79 32.16
C SER A 659 10.12 -18.84 33.01
N THR A 660 10.58 -17.72 32.46
CA THR A 660 11.37 -16.70 33.19
C THR A 660 10.53 -15.79 34.08
N VAL A 661 9.21 -15.78 33.86
CA VAL A 661 8.23 -14.94 34.59
C VAL A 661 7.09 -15.78 35.16
N ASN A 662 7.35 -17.06 35.43
CA ASN A 662 6.39 -18.02 35.98
C ASN A 662 5.04 -18.05 35.22
N ASN A 663 5.11 -17.91 33.89
CA ASN A 663 3.97 -17.82 32.98
C ASN A 663 2.91 -16.80 33.44
N THR A 664 3.33 -15.70 34.05
CA THR A 664 2.41 -14.70 34.64
C THR A 664 2.51 -13.38 33.90
N VAL A 665 1.34 -12.80 33.59
CA VAL A 665 1.17 -11.46 33.06
C VAL A 665 0.51 -10.59 34.13
N TYR A 666 1.13 -9.45 34.46
CA TYR A 666 0.50 -8.39 35.24
C TYR A 666 -0.24 -7.43 34.32
N LEU A 667 -1.53 -7.21 34.60
CA LEU A 667 -2.41 -6.34 33.83
C LEU A 667 -2.24 -4.86 34.25
N ALA A 668 -2.38 -3.96 33.27
CA ALA A 668 -2.30 -2.52 33.45
C ALA A 668 -1.08 -2.04 34.26
N ARG A 669 0.11 -2.57 33.94
CA ARG A 669 1.40 -2.18 34.52
C ARG A 669 2.54 -2.40 33.52
N ALA A 670 3.44 -1.43 33.41
CA ALA A 670 4.57 -1.49 32.46
C ALA A 670 5.81 -2.22 32.99
N ASN A 671 5.93 -2.44 34.31
CA ASN A 671 7.10 -3.07 34.93
C ASN A 671 6.71 -4.03 36.06
N GLN A 672 7.33 -5.21 36.09
CA GLN A 672 7.14 -6.24 37.11
C GLN A 672 7.85 -5.95 38.44
N THR A 673 8.90 -5.12 38.46
CA THR A 673 9.84 -5.08 39.61
C THR A 673 9.92 -3.76 40.36
N THR A 674 9.30 -2.68 39.87
CA THR A 674 9.46 -1.34 40.45
C THR A 674 8.18 -0.82 41.11
N ASP A 675 8.27 -0.50 42.39
CA ASP A 675 7.19 0.11 43.20
C ASP A 675 7.23 1.64 43.07
N THR A 676 6.74 2.16 41.95
CA THR A 676 6.66 3.61 41.71
C THR A 676 5.24 4.00 41.34
N ALA A 677 4.76 5.12 41.91
CA ALA A 677 3.39 5.60 41.75
C ALA A 677 2.96 5.80 40.28
N ALA A 678 3.91 6.03 39.36
CA ALA A 678 3.64 6.24 37.93
C ALA A 678 3.20 4.97 37.16
N SER A 679 3.10 3.81 37.82
CA SER A 679 2.87 2.51 37.16
C SER A 679 1.64 1.71 37.66
N ALA A 680 0.94 2.18 38.70
CA ALA A 680 -0.35 1.62 39.10
C ALA A 680 -1.45 2.01 38.10
N ASP A 681 -2.36 1.08 37.79
CA ASP A 681 -3.45 1.26 36.81
C ASP A 681 -2.97 1.93 35.50
N SER A 682 -1.86 1.44 34.96
CA SER A 682 -1.18 1.98 33.78
C SER A 682 -2.00 1.81 32.51
N ILE A 683 -2.19 2.92 31.80
CA ILE A 683 -2.86 3.00 30.50
C ILE A 683 -1.87 3.04 29.32
N ALA A 684 -0.59 2.77 29.58
CA ALA A 684 0.43 2.76 28.54
C ALA A 684 0.20 1.59 27.57
N THR A 685 0.59 1.75 26.30
CA THR A 685 0.44 0.68 25.31
C THR A 685 1.20 -0.60 25.67
N ASN A 686 2.32 -0.45 26.39
CA ASN A 686 3.10 -1.55 26.97
C ASN A 686 2.72 -1.85 28.44
N GLY A 687 1.51 -1.48 28.85
CA GLY A 687 0.98 -1.71 30.20
C GLY A 687 0.60 -3.17 30.48
N MET A 688 1.06 -4.15 29.70
CA MET A 688 0.99 -5.56 30.06
C MET A 688 2.40 -5.99 30.41
N SER A 689 2.61 -6.70 31.51
CA SER A 689 3.96 -7.11 31.92
C SER A 689 4.09 -8.63 32.11
N PRO A 690 4.83 -9.35 31.24
CA PRO A 690 5.45 -8.83 30.01
C PRO A 690 4.41 -8.47 28.96
N THR A 691 4.74 -7.53 28.08
CA THR A 691 3.82 -7.09 27.00
C THR A 691 3.78 -8.13 25.87
N HIS A 692 4.91 -8.79 25.64
CA HIS A 692 5.07 -9.85 24.66
C HIS A 692 5.64 -11.08 25.36
N MET A 693 4.82 -12.10 25.58
CA MET A 693 5.24 -13.39 26.13
C MET A 693 5.22 -14.44 25.04
N ARG A 694 6.15 -15.40 25.09
CA ARG A 694 6.05 -16.65 24.33
C ARG A 694 6.06 -17.85 25.27
N VAL A 695 5.26 -18.86 24.95
CA VAL A 695 5.14 -20.11 25.72
C VAL A 695 5.01 -21.32 24.80
N PRO A 696 5.52 -22.50 25.20
CA PRO A 696 5.21 -23.74 24.48
C PRO A 696 3.70 -24.02 24.48
N VAL A 697 3.18 -24.60 23.41
CA VAL A 697 1.80 -25.08 23.36
C VAL A 697 1.53 -26.11 24.47
N GLY A 698 0.42 -25.93 25.18
CA GLY A 698 0.03 -26.69 26.36
C GLY A 698 0.30 -25.96 27.68
N THR A 699 0.98 -24.81 27.66
CA THR A 699 1.25 -23.99 28.84
C THR A 699 0.01 -23.26 29.35
N THR A 700 -0.20 -23.28 30.67
CA THR A 700 -1.17 -22.41 31.37
C THR A 700 -0.49 -21.10 31.74
N VAL A 701 -1.08 -19.98 31.31
CA VAL A 701 -0.66 -18.62 31.65
C VAL A 701 -1.62 -18.03 32.67
N THR A 702 -1.08 -17.31 33.65
CA THR A 702 -1.84 -16.56 34.65
C THR A 702 -1.88 -15.08 34.27
N PHE A 703 -3.08 -14.51 34.18
CA PHE A 703 -3.31 -13.07 34.09
C PHE A 703 -3.69 -12.58 35.48
N LEU A 704 -2.89 -11.67 36.06
CA LEU A 704 -3.08 -11.15 37.40
C LEU A 704 -3.37 -9.64 37.32
N ASN A 705 -4.42 -9.18 37.99
CA ASN A 705 -4.54 -7.78 38.33
C ASN A 705 -3.86 -7.55 39.70
N PRO A 706 -2.63 -7.00 39.75
CA PRO A 706 -1.86 -7.01 40.98
C PRO A 706 -2.38 -6.00 42.03
N GLY A 707 -2.82 -6.51 43.18
CA GLY A 707 -3.25 -5.70 44.34
C GLY A 707 -2.13 -5.42 45.35
N SER A 708 -2.51 -4.99 46.56
CA SER A 708 -1.59 -4.60 47.65
C SER A 708 -0.70 -5.74 48.15
N ALA A 709 -1.11 -6.99 47.97
CA ALA A 709 -0.27 -8.15 48.27
C ALA A 709 0.98 -8.23 47.37
N GLN A 710 0.86 -7.81 46.10
CA GLN A 710 1.96 -7.81 45.15
C GLN A 710 2.73 -6.48 45.17
N PHE A 711 2.03 -5.35 45.31
CA PHE A 711 2.62 -4.01 45.37
C PHE A 711 2.04 -3.21 46.55
N PRO A 712 2.68 -3.22 47.72
CA PRO A 712 2.14 -2.58 48.93
C PRO A 712 2.08 -1.04 48.89
N VAL A 713 3.00 -0.36 48.19
CA VAL A 713 3.07 1.12 48.18
C VAL A 713 2.24 1.73 47.05
N ALA A 714 2.12 1.05 45.90
CA ALA A 714 1.30 1.49 44.77
C ALA A 714 0.58 0.31 44.07
N PRO A 715 -0.47 -0.29 44.69
CA PRO A 715 -1.24 -1.36 44.09
C PRO A 715 -2.13 -0.86 42.95
N ASN A 716 -2.55 -1.76 42.06
CA ASN A 716 -3.69 -1.44 41.21
C ASN A 716 -4.93 -1.27 42.08
N THR A 717 -5.79 -0.31 41.71
CA THR A 717 -6.99 0.04 42.48
C THR A 717 -8.27 -0.22 41.72
N LYS A 718 -8.17 -0.49 40.41
CA LYS A 718 -9.32 -0.71 39.53
C LYS A 718 -9.48 -2.17 39.16
N VAL A 719 -10.67 -2.51 38.69
CA VAL A 719 -10.90 -3.75 37.95
C VAL A 719 -10.15 -3.65 36.62
N HIS A 720 -9.51 -4.75 36.22
CA HIS A 720 -8.80 -4.88 34.95
C HIS A 720 -9.17 -6.19 34.26
N CYS A 721 -8.94 -6.28 32.95
CA CYS A 721 -9.29 -7.45 32.16
C CYS A 721 -8.13 -7.99 31.35
N ALA A 722 -8.25 -9.27 31.01
CA ALA A 722 -7.52 -9.88 29.91
C ALA A 722 -8.53 -10.27 28.84
N THR A 723 -8.86 -9.39 27.90
CA THR A 723 -9.88 -9.67 26.88
C THR A 723 -9.22 -10.13 25.59
N GLN A 724 -9.39 -11.41 25.23
CA GLN A 724 -8.91 -11.95 23.96
C GLN A 724 -9.90 -11.60 22.84
N PHE A 725 -9.48 -10.86 21.82
CA PHE A 725 -10.42 -10.16 20.93
C PHE A 725 -10.60 -10.76 19.53
N PHE A 726 -9.74 -11.68 19.08
CA PHE A 726 -9.87 -12.29 17.75
C PHE A 726 -10.77 -13.51 17.75
N GLU A 727 -10.45 -14.48 18.59
CA GLU A 727 -11.18 -15.74 18.72
C GLU A 727 -12.15 -15.73 19.91
N GLY A 728 -12.13 -14.69 20.75
CA GLY A 728 -12.99 -14.54 21.93
C GLY A 728 -12.68 -15.51 23.08
N LEU A 729 -11.47 -16.08 23.14
CA LEU A 729 -11.20 -17.26 23.97
C LEU A 729 -11.33 -17.04 25.49
N PHE A 730 -11.17 -15.81 25.95
CA PHE A 730 -11.29 -15.45 27.37
C PHE A 730 -11.55 -13.95 27.55
N ASN A 731 -12.25 -13.60 28.63
CA ASN A 731 -12.56 -12.22 29.01
C ASN A 731 -12.81 -12.05 30.53
N PRO A 732 -11.88 -12.46 31.42
CA PRO A 732 -11.99 -12.21 32.85
C PRO A 732 -12.00 -10.72 33.17
N LYS A 733 -12.85 -10.33 34.12
CA LYS A 733 -12.77 -9.07 34.86
C LYS A 733 -12.21 -9.39 36.24
N LEU A 734 -11.08 -8.79 36.60
CA LEU A 734 -10.30 -9.12 37.79
C LEU A 734 -10.24 -7.90 38.70
N ALA A 735 -10.72 -8.02 39.92
CA ALA A 735 -10.47 -7.04 40.98
C ALA A 735 -8.98 -7.06 41.40
N PRO A 736 -8.47 -6.01 42.07
CA PRO A 736 -7.10 -6.01 42.57
C PRO A 736 -6.81 -7.23 43.46
N GLY A 737 -5.78 -8.01 43.10
CA GLY A 737 -5.38 -9.26 43.74
C GLY A 737 -5.94 -10.52 43.09
N GLU A 738 -6.92 -10.40 42.19
CA GLU A 738 -7.50 -11.54 41.49
C GLU A 738 -6.69 -11.95 40.26
N SER A 739 -6.76 -13.23 39.94
CA SER A 739 -6.11 -13.80 38.76
C SER A 739 -7.06 -14.71 37.97
N PHE A 740 -6.76 -14.86 36.69
CA PHE A 740 -7.40 -15.79 35.79
C PHE A 740 -6.33 -16.61 35.07
N GLN A 741 -6.60 -17.88 34.83
CA GLN A 741 -5.69 -18.78 34.13
C GLN A 741 -6.30 -19.26 32.82
N TYR A 742 -5.49 -19.29 31.78
CA TYR A 742 -5.88 -19.85 30.48
C TYR A 742 -4.78 -20.78 29.96
N LYS A 743 -5.19 -21.96 29.47
CA LYS A 743 -4.28 -22.94 28.87
C LYS A 743 -4.26 -22.76 27.35
N PHE A 744 -3.10 -22.37 26.82
CA PHE A 744 -2.91 -22.18 25.39
C PHE A 744 -2.64 -23.53 24.72
N THR A 745 -3.69 -24.15 24.19
CA THR A 745 -3.64 -25.51 23.63
C THR A 745 -3.39 -25.56 22.13
N LYS A 746 -3.34 -24.44 21.42
CA LYS A 746 -3.00 -24.38 19.99
C LYS A 746 -1.85 -23.39 19.77
N GLU A 747 -1.10 -23.56 18.68
CA GLU A 747 -0.15 -22.54 18.25
C GLU A 747 -0.89 -21.30 17.79
N GLY A 748 -0.23 -20.15 17.91
CA GLY A 748 -0.73 -18.91 17.37
C GLY A 748 -0.30 -17.70 18.16
N GLU A 749 -0.74 -16.55 17.66
CA GLU A 749 -0.57 -15.27 18.33
C GLU A 749 -1.90 -14.84 18.93
N TYR A 750 -1.94 -14.82 20.26
CA TYR A 750 -3.13 -14.47 21.04
C TYR A 750 -2.96 -13.07 21.60
N PHE A 751 -3.68 -12.12 21.01
CA PHE A 751 -3.69 -10.75 21.45
C PHE A 751 -4.82 -10.53 22.44
N TYR A 752 -4.55 -9.73 23.47
CA TYR A 752 -5.51 -9.39 24.50
C TYR A 752 -5.32 -7.95 24.99
N ASN A 753 -6.39 -7.32 25.45
CA ASN A 753 -6.37 -5.95 25.96
C ASN A 753 -7.05 -5.84 27.33
N ASP A 754 -6.82 -4.71 27.99
CA ASP A 754 -7.53 -4.34 29.20
C ASP A 754 -8.89 -3.71 28.88
N CYS A 755 -9.86 -3.89 29.78
CA CYS A 755 -11.22 -3.36 29.63
C CYS A 755 -11.40 -1.96 30.22
N THR A 756 -10.47 -1.53 31.09
CA THR A 756 -10.49 -0.18 31.68
C THR A 756 -9.86 0.82 30.71
N ASP A 757 -8.87 0.41 29.93
CA ASP A 757 -8.37 1.17 28.77
C ASP A 757 -7.91 0.21 27.66
N PRO A 758 -8.21 0.46 26.37
CA PRO A 758 -7.80 -0.42 25.28
C PRO A 758 -6.31 -0.33 24.90
N ARG A 759 -5.54 0.65 25.43
CA ARG A 759 -4.12 0.80 25.07
C ARG A 759 -3.24 -0.31 25.66
N PRO A 760 -3.30 -0.66 26.95
CA PRO A 760 -2.63 -1.84 27.47
C PRO A 760 -3.01 -3.07 26.65
N THR A 761 -2.10 -3.49 25.78
CA THR A 761 -2.30 -4.63 24.88
C THR A 761 -1.14 -5.57 25.05
N GLY A 762 -1.44 -6.84 25.23
CA GLY A 762 -0.44 -7.89 25.32
C GLY A 762 -0.60 -8.91 24.19
N LYS A 763 0.48 -9.66 23.98
CA LYS A 763 0.55 -10.75 23.02
C LYS A 763 1.16 -11.98 23.68
N ILE A 764 0.46 -13.10 23.63
CA ILE A 764 1.01 -14.43 23.91
C ILE A 764 1.28 -15.12 22.58
N VAL A 765 2.52 -15.54 22.35
CA VAL A 765 2.88 -16.45 21.25
C VAL A 765 2.94 -17.86 21.79
N ALA A 766 1.96 -18.68 21.46
CA ALA A 766 2.04 -20.11 21.72
C ALA A 766 2.77 -20.77 20.55
N TYR A 767 3.91 -21.41 20.81
CA TYR A 767 4.75 -22.00 19.77
C TYR A 767 4.93 -23.51 19.96
N HIS A 768 5.13 -24.22 18.86
CA HIS A 768 5.55 -25.62 18.88
C HIS A 768 7.06 -25.74 18.92
N GLU A 769 7.53 -26.80 19.56
CA GLU A 769 8.78 -27.44 19.19
C GLU A 769 8.41 -28.62 18.27
N PRO A 770 8.73 -28.55 16.96
CA PRO A 770 8.36 -29.61 16.03
C PRO A 770 9.01 -30.94 16.45
N GLN A 771 8.19 -31.98 16.55
CA GLN A 771 8.68 -33.33 16.77
C GLN A 771 9.02 -33.95 15.41
N ASP A 772 10.30 -34.21 15.17
CA ASP A 772 10.73 -34.94 13.98
C ASP A 772 10.34 -36.42 14.07
N MET A 773 9.82 -36.95 12.98
CA MET A 773 9.35 -38.32 12.81
C MET A 773 10.10 -38.95 11.62
N PRO A 774 11.37 -39.37 11.80
CA PRO A 774 12.18 -39.92 10.71
C PRO A 774 11.48 -41.09 10.01
N GLY A 775 11.44 -41.04 8.67
CA GLY A 775 10.85 -42.11 7.84
C GLY A 775 9.31 -42.19 7.85
N ALA A 776 8.62 -41.23 8.48
CA ALA A 776 7.16 -41.17 8.48
C ALA A 776 6.57 -40.65 7.16
N LEU A 777 7.32 -39.86 6.39
CA LEU A 777 6.86 -39.25 5.14
C LEU A 777 7.24 -40.08 3.90
N GLN A 778 6.28 -40.23 2.99
CA GLN A 778 6.47 -40.79 1.67
C GLN A 778 5.65 -40.00 0.63
N PHE A 779 6.23 -39.73 -0.54
CA PHE A 779 5.48 -39.21 -1.67
C PHE A 779 5.02 -40.36 -2.58
N VAL A 780 3.80 -40.26 -3.11
CA VAL A 780 3.20 -41.28 -3.97
C VAL A 780 2.71 -40.65 -5.28
N PRO A 781 3.35 -40.94 -6.43
CA PRO A 781 4.60 -41.70 -6.57
C PRO A 781 5.81 -40.97 -5.95
N ASN A 782 6.90 -41.70 -5.66
CA ASN A 782 8.15 -41.10 -5.13
C ASN A 782 8.91 -40.23 -6.17
N ILE A 783 8.31 -40.04 -7.34
CA ILE A 783 8.79 -39.15 -8.40
C ILE A 783 7.82 -37.97 -8.48
N LEU A 784 8.30 -36.80 -8.07
CA LEU A 784 7.59 -35.54 -8.26
C LEU A 784 7.79 -35.09 -9.70
N ASN A 785 6.88 -35.54 -10.57
CA ASN A 785 6.83 -35.07 -11.95
C ASN A 785 6.13 -33.71 -12.00
N LEU A 786 6.95 -32.67 -12.08
CA LEU A 786 6.58 -31.27 -12.22
C LEU A 786 6.63 -30.83 -13.69
N ARG A 787 6.56 -31.76 -14.64
CA ARG A 787 6.34 -31.42 -16.05
C ARG A 787 4.89 -30.97 -16.27
N PRO A 788 4.67 -30.04 -17.22
CA PRO A 788 3.33 -29.72 -17.68
C PRO A 788 2.66 -30.97 -18.27
N ALA A 789 1.38 -31.19 -17.96
CA ALA A 789 0.62 -32.34 -18.45
C ALA A 789 0.48 -32.39 -20.00
N ASN A 790 0.63 -31.24 -20.65
CA ASN A 790 0.54 -31.06 -22.10
C ASN A 790 1.91 -30.85 -22.79
N GLY A 791 3.02 -30.95 -22.05
CA GLY A 791 4.37 -30.74 -22.60
C GLY A 791 4.71 -29.28 -22.95
N VAL A 792 3.86 -28.31 -22.58
CA VAL A 792 4.07 -26.88 -22.85
C VAL A 792 4.31 -26.16 -21.52
N PHE A 793 5.43 -25.43 -21.38
CA PHE A 793 5.83 -24.68 -20.18
C PHE A 793 4.94 -23.44 -19.94
N THR A 794 3.65 -23.65 -19.68
CA THR A 794 2.65 -22.60 -19.41
C THR A 794 2.22 -22.56 -17.94
N SER A 795 2.40 -23.65 -17.20
CA SER A 795 2.15 -23.78 -15.75
C SER A 795 2.32 -25.25 -15.35
N VAL A 796 2.98 -25.54 -14.23
CA VAL A 796 2.93 -26.89 -13.68
C VAL A 796 1.60 -27.09 -12.97
N GLN A 797 0.67 -27.82 -13.58
CA GLN A 797 -0.65 -28.07 -13.00
C GLN A 797 -0.74 -29.44 -12.35
N GLY A 798 -1.61 -29.53 -11.35
CA GLY A 798 -1.96 -30.76 -10.66
C GLY A 798 -1.37 -30.81 -9.26
N LEU A 799 -1.53 -31.97 -8.63
CA LEU A 799 -1.25 -32.16 -7.23
C LEU A 799 -0.08 -33.11 -7.01
N VAL A 800 0.71 -32.86 -5.98
CA VAL A 800 1.66 -33.80 -5.40
C VAL A 800 1.04 -34.40 -4.16
N THR A 801 1.01 -35.74 -4.05
CA THR A 801 0.49 -36.43 -2.88
C THR A 801 1.60 -36.86 -1.93
N ALA A 802 1.48 -36.41 -0.68
CA ALA A 802 2.27 -36.85 0.45
C ALA A 802 1.44 -37.76 1.35
N MET A 803 2.04 -38.85 1.80
CA MET A 803 1.52 -39.76 2.81
C MET A 803 2.43 -39.67 4.04
N PHE A 804 1.88 -39.25 5.17
CA PHE A 804 2.60 -39.08 6.43
C PHE A 804 2.03 -40.07 7.45
N LYS A 805 2.86 -40.97 7.99
CA LYS A 805 2.47 -41.91 9.05
C LYS A 805 2.34 -41.19 10.38
N VAL A 806 1.18 -41.33 11.00
CA VAL A 806 0.81 -40.61 12.23
C VAL A 806 0.75 -41.60 13.40
N PRO A 807 1.37 -41.29 14.57
CA PRO A 807 1.24 -42.11 15.76
C PRO A 807 -0.21 -42.23 16.27
N ALA A 808 -0.50 -43.29 17.02
CA ALA A 808 -1.83 -43.45 17.62
C ALA A 808 -2.17 -42.30 18.58
N GLY A 809 -3.45 -41.92 18.62
CA GLY A 809 -3.96 -40.86 19.51
C GLY A 809 -3.78 -39.43 19.00
N TYR A 810 -3.26 -39.25 17.79
CA TYR A 810 -3.15 -37.95 17.12
C TYR A 810 -4.33 -37.74 16.16
N THR A 811 -4.98 -36.59 16.24
CA THR A 811 -6.08 -36.21 15.32
C THR A 811 -5.66 -34.96 14.56
N LEU A 812 -5.82 -34.94 13.24
CA LEU A 812 -5.40 -33.80 12.41
C LEU A 812 -6.08 -32.49 12.85
N ASP A 813 -5.31 -31.42 13.03
CA ASP A 813 -5.79 -30.08 13.41
C ASP A 813 -5.48 -29.04 12.31
N GLY A 814 -5.95 -29.36 11.10
CA GLY A 814 -6.07 -28.45 9.95
C GLY A 814 -4.78 -28.06 9.23
N SER A 815 -3.75 -27.59 9.94
CA SER A 815 -2.53 -27.07 9.29
C SER A 815 -1.65 -28.21 8.81
N VAL A 816 -1.44 -28.30 7.49
CA VAL A 816 -0.48 -29.18 6.85
C VAL A 816 0.30 -28.38 5.83
N GLN A 817 1.62 -28.38 5.96
CA GLN A 817 2.50 -27.56 5.15
C GLN A 817 3.68 -28.36 4.63
N LEU A 818 4.18 -27.94 3.47
CA LEU A 818 5.34 -28.52 2.82
C LEU A 818 6.46 -27.49 2.78
N LYS A 819 7.67 -27.89 3.18
CA LYS A 819 8.90 -27.13 3.06
C LYS A 819 9.76 -27.74 1.97
N THR A 820 10.12 -26.91 1.00
CA THR A 820 11.03 -27.25 -0.10
C THR A 820 12.46 -26.78 0.21
N PRO A 821 13.52 -27.30 -0.44
CA PRO A 821 14.89 -26.98 -0.08
C PRO A 821 15.40 -25.62 -0.60
N LEU A 822 14.76 -25.03 -1.63
CA LEU A 822 15.20 -23.73 -2.18
C LEU A 822 14.52 -22.53 -1.55
N SER A 823 13.61 -22.75 -0.60
CA SER A 823 12.82 -21.67 0.01
C SER A 823 12.54 -21.91 1.48
N THR A 824 12.46 -20.82 2.24
CA THR A 824 11.98 -20.81 3.61
C THR A 824 10.45 -20.76 3.69
N THR A 825 9.76 -20.59 2.57
CA THR A 825 8.29 -20.63 2.48
C THR A 825 7.76 -22.02 2.80
N LEU A 826 6.66 -22.03 3.55
CA LEU A 826 5.87 -23.21 3.81
C LEU A 826 4.62 -23.17 2.92
N PHE A 827 4.40 -24.23 2.16
CA PHE A 827 3.31 -24.33 1.19
C PHE A 827 2.13 -25.07 1.81
N PRO A 828 0.94 -24.45 1.94
CA PRO A 828 -0.22 -25.13 2.52
C PRO A 828 -0.71 -26.26 1.61
N ALA A 829 -1.21 -27.33 2.22
CA ALA A 829 -1.88 -28.39 1.48
C ALA A 829 -3.20 -27.90 0.86
N VAL A 830 -3.47 -28.29 -0.39
CA VAL A 830 -4.76 -28.07 -1.06
C VAL A 830 -5.85 -28.93 -0.42
N THR A 831 -5.51 -30.17 -0.10
CA THR A 831 -6.36 -31.07 0.68
C THR A 831 -5.53 -31.82 1.69
N ALA A 832 -6.04 -32.02 2.90
CA ALA A 832 -5.43 -32.86 3.91
C ALA A 832 -6.50 -33.71 4.58
N LYS A 833 -6.32 -35.03 4.60
CA LYS A 833 -7.27 -35.96 5.24
C LYS A 833 -6.57 -37.13 5.90
N MET A 834 -7.10 -37.57 7.04
CA MET A 834 -6.70 -38.83 7.66
C MET A 834 -7.34 -40.01 6.93
N THR A 835 -6.64 -41.14 6.86
CA THR A 835 -7.22 -42.43 6.49
C THR A 835 -8.25 -42.87 7.54
N SER A 836 -9.17 -43.76 7.15
CA SER A 836 -10.25 -44.23 8.03
C SER A 836 -9.75 -44.97 9.29
N ASP A 837 -8.54 -45.52 9.25
CA ASP A 837 -7.89 -46.16 10.40
C ASP A 837 -7.14 -45.15 11.30
N GLY A 838 -7.10 -43.88 10.92
CA GLY A 838 -6.42 -42.80 11.64
C GLY A 838 -4.89 -42.86 11.62
N LYS A 839 -4.27 -43.73 10.81
CA LYS A 839 -2.82 -43.98 10.85
C LYS A 839 -2.01 -43.20 9.83
N THR A 840 -2.65 -42.66 8.80
CA THR A 840 -1.96 -41.96 7.72
C THR A 840 -2.67 -40.65 7.36
N LEU A 841 -1.91 -39.56 7.34
CA LEU A 841 -2.32 -38.30 6.76
C LEU A 841 -2.00 -38.34 5.25
N ILE A 842 -3.02 -38.13 4.42
CA ILE A 842 -2.89 -37.94 2.97
C ILE A 842 -3.07 -36.45 2.70
N ALA A 843 -2.00 -35.80 2.27
CA ALA A 843 -1.98 -34.39 1.93
C ALA A 843 -1.65 -34.20 0.44
N THR A 844 -2.29 -33.22 -0.19
CA THR A 844 -1.96 -32.83 -1.56
C THR A 844 -1.47 -31.40 -1.61
N PHE A 845 -0.48 -31.12 -2.45
CA PHE A 845 0.12 -29.80 -2.63
C PHE A 845 0.04 -29.40 -4.09
N ASP A 846 -0.27 -28.14 -4.36
CA ASP A 846 -0.32 -27.62 -5.72
C ASP A 846 1.10 -27.54 -6.29
N LYS A 847 1.31 -28.23 -7.41
CA LYS A 847 2.58 -28.20 -8.11
C LYS A 847 2.99 -26.80 -8.51
N ALA A 848 2.05 -25.93 -8.90
CA ALA A 848 2.32 -24.57 -9.34
C ALA A 848 2.87 -23.69 -8.21
N LEU A 849 2.63 -24.04 -6.95
CA LEU A 849 3.15 -23.29 -5.81
C LEU A 849 4.58 -23.74 -5.44
N ILE A 850 4.88 -25.03 -5.60
CA ILE A 850 6.13 -25.64 -5.14
C ILE A 850 7.17 -25.81 -6.24
N ASP A 851 6.77 -25.72 -7.52
CA ASP A 851 7.64 -26.05 -8.65
C ASP A 851 8.93 -25.24 -8.66
N ASN A 852 8.85 -23.92 -8.50
CA ASN A 852 9.96 -23.00 -8.53
C ASN A 852 10.90 -23.18 -7.34
N ASN A 853 10.47 -23.91 -6.32
CA ASN A 853 11.18 -24.07 -5.05
C ASN A 853 11.83 -25.47 -4.87
N LEU A 854 11.70 -26.35 -5.87
CA LEU A 854 12.34 -27.69 -5.89
C LEU A 854 13.42 -27.77 -7.00
N PRO A 855 14.68 -28.16 -6.72
CA PRO A 855 15.66 -28.43 -7.77
C PRO A 855 15.32 -29.74 -8.50
N MET A 856 15.80 -29.93 -9.73
CA MET A 856 15.80 -31.26 -10.35
C MET A 856 16.86 -32.15 -9.68
N GLY A 857 16.57 -33.44 -9.52
CA GLY A 857 17.53 -34.38 -8.95
C GLY A 857 16.88 -35.67 -8.45
N ASP A 858 17.70 -36.68 -8.16
CA ASP A 858 17.22 -37.99 -7.74
C ASP A 858 16.98 -38.10 -6.22
N ALA A 859 17.48 -37.14 -5.42
CA ALA A 859 17.36 -37.13 -3.97
C ALA A 859 17.18 -35.70 -3.44
N VAL A 860 16.01 -35.11 -3.68
CA VAL A 860 15.66 -33.76 -3.23
C VAL A 860 14.95 -33.86 -1.88
N PRO A 861 15.46 -33.22 -0.80
CA PRO A 861 14.83 -33.30 0.50
C PRO A 861 13.59 -32.40 0.55
N VAL A 862 12.47 -32.98 0.96
CA VAL A 862 11.19 -32.28 1.14
C VAL A 862 10.61 -32.64 2.49
N THR A 863 10.28 -31.63 3.28
CA THR A 863 9.73 -31.81 4.64
C THR A 863 8.24 -31.51 4.63
N VAL A 864 7.44 -32.36 5.26
CA VAL A 864 6.05 -32.05 5.58
C VAL A 864 5.95 -31.81 7.07
N THR A 865 5.29 -30.73 7.46
CA THR A 865 4.89 -30.43 8.82
C THR A 865 3.37 -30.48 8.91
N ALA A 866 2.84 -31.02 10.01
CA ALA A 866 1.41 -31.06 10.23
C ALA A 866 1.08 -30.90 11.72
N ASN A 867 0.02 -30.14 11.99
CA ASN A 867 -0.50 -29.95 13.32
C ASN A 867 -1.56 -30.99 13.64
N PHE A 868 -1.50 -31.52 14.86
CA PHE A 868 -2.41 -32.54 15.36
C PHE A 868 -2.81 -32.24 16.79
N MET A 869 -4.03 -32.57 17.19
CA MET A 869 -4.42 -32.66 18.59
C MET A 869 -3.95 -33.99 19.19
N ASN A 870 -3.29 -33.94 20.34
CA ASN A 870 -2.94 -35.09 21.16
C ASN A 870 -2.98 -34.70 22.66
N GLY A 871 -3.72 -35.47 23.47
CA GLY A 871 -3.84 -35.19 24.91
C GLY A 871 -4.45 -33.82 25.24
N GLY A 872 -5.34 -33.30 24.39
CA GLY A 872 -6.00 -32.01 24.57
C GLY A 872 -5.15 -30.78 24.22
N ALA A 873 -3.96 -30.96 23.66
CA ALA A 873 -3.11 -29.88 23.14
C ALA A 873 -2.65 -30.20 21.72
N GLN A 874 -2.41 -29.17 20.93
CA GLN A 874 -1.86 -29.28 19.60
C GLN A 874 -0.37 -29.64 19.71
N LYS A 875 0.08 -30.47 18.77
CA LYS A 875 1.46 -30.90 18.57
C LYS A 875 1.76 -30.77 17.09
N GLN A 876 2.95 -30.30 16.75
CA GLN A 876 3.43 -30.29 15.37
C GLN A 876 4.36 -31.47 15.15
N LEU A 877 3.98 -32.35 14.22
CA LEU A 877 4.84 -33.41 13.73
C LEU A 877 5.49 -32.96 12.43
N SER A 878 6.75 -33.35 12.23
CA SER A 878 7.49 -33.09 11.00
C SER A 878 8.18 -34.35 10.51
N SER A 879 8.40 -34.47 9.22
CA SER A 879 9.18 -35.57 8.65
C SER A 879 9.72 -35.16 7.29
N THR A 880 10.94 -35.61 6.97
CA THR A 880 11.61 -35.30 5.70
C THR A 880 11.76 -36.56 4.86
N ALA A 881 11.45 -36.44 3.56
CA ALA A 881 11.63 -37.49 2.57
C ALA A 881 12.48 -36.99 1.40
N ASN A 882 13.34 -37.85 0.87
CA ASN A 882 14.06 -37.58 -0.36
C ASN A 882 13.23 -38.08 -1.55
N VAL A 883 12.90 -37.18 -2.47
CA VAL A 883 12.11 -37.48 -3.67
C VAL A 883 12.93 -37.25 -4.92
N ARG A 884 12.59 -37.97 -5.99
CA ARG A 884 13.10 -37.67 -7.32
C ARG A 884 12.25 -36.57 -7.96
N VAL A 885 12.85 -35.44 -8.32
CA VAL A 885 12.15 -34.33 -8.97
C VAL A 885 12.50 -34.28 -10.45
N VAL A 886 11.46 -34.30 -11.28
CA VAL A 886 11.58 -34.21 -12.73
C VAL A 886 10.80 -32.98 -13.19
N LYS A 887 11.46 -32.06 -13.90
CA LYS A 887 10.84 -30.90 -14.54
C LYS A 887 10.84 -31.02 -16.06
#